data_AF-A0A7T5RUF1-F1
#
_entry.id   AF-A0A7T5RUF1-F1
#
_cell.length_a   1.000
_cell.length_b   1.000
_cell.length_c   1.000
_cell.angle_alpha   90.00
_cell.angle_beta   90.00
_cell.angle_gamma   90.00
#
_symmetry.space_group_name_H-M   'P 1'
#
loop_
_entity.id
_entity.type
_entity.pdbx_description
1 polymer ?
#
loop_
_entity_poly.entity_id
_entity_poly.type
_entity_poly.pdbx_seq_one_letter_code
_entity_poly.pdbx_strand_id
1 'polypeptide(L)'
;MQKSRRTPVLLSLLSLLASLMILIPSGVANAAESIPTLQWPSVTIGATDGSPVTSPNGDITVPCQPGSSGSDLVTYGATGQLVRQIDRTTVVDGVPNCITAPTADKNGHVYGRPYGKVGSTWKFGANLLAYNGNTLKWKYPLACSSGVPSYEVGANGNIYSTARMSDGSVHLIGLSPEVAVGQTEPTKVLDISIPTNCTTILRTYKDGVVVHAQSGGHALYYSYGGKFLGQATIGSLWDEKIDAEGRLFVASVMSSGGVQGYGVSRYDPNKGDVRWTAAASTTGAAVNDITLSPLPGGAVAALITEQKMLSGGLPASPTVWVKTLVVINAAGVKVYSEQLENTYAGGTFGNGYLASESGGKVVVTRELAVNTGLSNPTTVPGVAVRVFDPSSNTWTYSQGIIGDLTKSGGPSGYKLESMDLIASQPVNNTLYVRAECTNNCDGSKKLFAVAVTGMGTSYPQGDILVANTPAQPAPGAYVALGDSYSSGEGVEPFEDGSDTSADKCHRSELAYAKLVSRNPKVKADLTTGEFAACSGAKTEHVQLTPTPNDPPTYNTEPLQVTNLNVNTKVVTITIGGNNIGFVDFGTACANPTSTCRIGSSAHTTAVGKINNELPSELEDTYRKILDEAPAAQVYVLDYPQVAPIKTTGDPQDPRCSYLYDSGYDSTGTIPMYWADAQAARDVVTKLDDKIADVVDTVRGINTDYSQRLHYVSVNENGSPFDGHTVCADPESSYFHNLDQWAGHPAYTLHPNEYGQQAYADIAVAAMLTP
;
A
#
# COMPACT_ATOMS: atom_id res chain seq x y z
N MET A 1 19.50 59.31 21.39
CA MET A 1 18.58 60.13 20.57
C MET A 1 17.62 59.20 19.82
N GLN A 2 16.38 59.64 19.64
CA GLN A 2 15.16 58.87 19.32
C GLN A 2 14.94 58.50 17.83
N LYS A 3 13.95 57.58 17.63
CA LYS A 3 13.15 57.20 16.43
C LYS A 3 13.81 56.17 15.49
N SER A 4 13.13 55.16 14.93
CA SER A 4 11.71 54.76 14.88
C SER A 4 11.62 53.30 14.36
N ARG A 5 10.56 52.60 14.77
CA ARG A 5 10.02 51.31 14.28
C ARG A 5 10.27 50.99 12.79
N ARG A 6 10.57 49.71 12.51
CA ARG A 6 9.95 48.87 11.46
C ARG A 6 10.32 47.40 11.69
N THR A 7 9.34 46.61 12.11
CA THR A 7 9.32 45.14 12.00
C THR A 7 9.26 44.75 10.53
N PRO A 8 9.93 43.68 10.10
CA PRO A 8 9.45 42.87 8.99
C PRO A 8 8.98 41.52 9.54
N VAL A 9 7.66 41.42 9.62
CA VAL A 9 6.93 40.18 9.37
C VAL A 9 7.29 39.73 7.96
N LEU A 10 7.78 38.51 7.75
CA LEU A 10 7.56 37.63 6.59
C LEU A 10 8.56 36.47 6.66
N LEU A 11 8.08 35.27 7.02
CA LEU A 11 8.33 33.98 6.34
C LEU A 11 7.73 32.86 7.22
N SER A 12 6.40 32.78 7.25
CA SER A 12 5.64 31.63 7.79
C SER A 12 4.32 31.51 7.03
N LEU A 13 4.38 31.59 5.71
CA LEU A 13 3.24 31.54 4.79
C LEU A 13 3.67 30.82 3.51
N LEU A 14 3.90 29.51 3.61
CA LEU A 14 3.95 28.62 2.45
C LEU A 14 3.52 27.17 2.72
N SER A 15 3.05 26.85 3.94
CA SER A 15 2.36 25.59 4.25
C SER A 15 0.84 25.73 4.38
N LEU A 16 0.27 26.85 3.92
CA LEU A 16 -1.15 27.15 4.05
C LEU A 16 -1.76 27.64 2.71
N LEU A 17 -1.66 26.85 1.64
CA LEU A 17 -2.38 27.16 0.38
C LEU A 17 -2.57 25.99 -0.60
N ALA A 18 -2.44 24.74 -0.14
CA ALA A 18 -2.93 23.57 -0.89
C ALA A 18 -4.26 23.02 -0.34
N SER A 19 -5.03 23.82 0.41
CA SER A 19 -6.50 23.67 0.41
C SER A 19 -6.96 24.09 -0.98
N LEU A 20 -6.80 23.20 -1.95
CA LEU A 20 -7.41 23.33 -3.27
C LEU A 20 -8.90 23.51 -2.99
N MET A 21 -9.37 24.75 -3.12
CA MET A 21 -10.77 25.09 -2.98
C MET A 21 -11.54 24.05 -3.77
N ILE A 22 -12.53 23.42 -3.14
CA ILE A 22 -13.46 22.63 -3.93
C ILE A 22 -13.94 23.54 -5.06
N LEU A 23 -13.91 23.08 -6.30
CA LEU A 23 -14.60 23.70 -7.43
C LEU A 23 -16.13 23.58 -7.25
N ILE A 24 -16.62 23.78 -6.03
CA ILE A 24 -18.00 24.15 -5.78
C ILE A 24 -18.05 25.66 -6.00
N PRO A 25 -18.91 26.17 -6.90
CA PRO A 25 -19.00 27.58 -7.20
C PRO A 25 -18.99 28.44 -5.93
N SER A 26 -17.96 29.27 -5.79
CA SER A 26 -17.85 30.24 -4.70
C SER A 26 -18.83 31.39 -4.95
N GLY A 27 -20.11 31.18 -4.68
CA GLY A 27 -21.16 32.17 -4.89
C GLY A 27 -22.57 31.60 -4.73
N VAL A 28 -23.11 31.69 -3.52
CA VAL A 28 -24.45 31.20 -3.17
C VAL A 28 -25.53 32.22 -3.55
N ALA A 29 -26.37 31.82 -4.53
CA ALA A 29 -27.75 32.22 -4.83
C ALA A 29 -28.11 31.98 -6.32
N ASN A 30 -27.11 31.80 -7.21
CA ASN A 30 -27.28 31.78 -8.66
C ASN A 30 -26.59 30.59 -9.38
N ALA A 31 -26.35 29.46 -8.69
CA ALA A 31 -25.68 28.31 -9.29
C ALA A 31 -26.68 27.34 -9.94
N ALA A 32 -26.47 27.05 -11.22
CA ALA A 32 -27.09 25.91 -11.91
C ALA A 32 -26.62 24.58 -11.28
N GLU A 33 -27.35 23.49 -11.57
CA GLU A 33 -26.99 22.14 -11.14
C GLU A 33 -25.52 21.84 -11.48
N SER A 34 -24.76 21.34 -10.50
CA SER A 34 -23.34 21.04 -10.64
C SER A 34 -23.13 19.55 -10.39
N ILE A 35 -22.87 18.82 -11.47
CA ILE A 35 -22.60 17.38 -11.45
C ILE A 35 -21.17 17.18 -11.99
N PRO A 36 -20.34 16.33 -11.37
CA PRO A 36 -19.04 15.99 -11.92
C PRO A 36 -19.16 15.36 -13.31
N THR A 37 -18.07 15.33 -14.07
CA THR A 37 -18.04 14.55 -15.31
C THR A 37 -18.44 13.11 -15.02
N LEU A 38 -19.44 12.62 -15.74
CA LEU A 38 -19.91 11.24 -15.61
C LEU A 38 -19.36 10.40 -16.77
N GLN A 39 -19.03 9.14 -16.49
CA GLN A 39 -18.69 8.14 -17.51
C GLN A 39 -19.88 7.84 -18.41
N TRP A 40 -21.09 7.87 -17.84
CA TRP A 40 -22.36 7.76 -18.55
C TRP A 40 -23.46 8.50 -17.80
N PRO A 41 -24.56 8.93 -18.47
CA PRO A 41 -25.62 9.72 -17.85
C PRO A 41 -26.23 9.05 -16.63
N SER A 42 -26.46 9.79 -15.54
CA SER A 42 -27.06 9.24 -14.32
C SER A 42 -28.39 8.52 -14.61
N VAL A 43 -28.61 7.36 -13.99
CA VAL A 43 -29.83 6.56 -14.17
C VAL A 43 -30.68 6.59 -12.91
N THR A 44 -32.01 6.61 -13.09
CA THR A 44 -32.95 6.45 -11.97
C THR A 44 -32.94 5.00 -11.52
N ILE A 45 -32.75 4.79 -10.21
CA ILE A 45 -32.77 3.50 -9.56
C ILE A 45 -33.91 3.46 -8.53
N GLY A 46 -34.34 2.26 -8.17
CA GLY A 46 -35.27 2.08 -7.07
C GLY A 46 -34.59 2.21 -5.70
N ALA A 47 -35.40 2.24 -4.64
CA ALA A 47 -34.90 2.07 -3.28
C ALA A 47 -34.36 0.64 -3.07
N THR A 48 -33.51 0.45 -2.07
CA THR A 48 -32.71 -0.77 -1.89
C THR A 48 -32.39 -0.96 -0.41
N ASP A 49 -32.28 -2.22 0.02
CA ASP A 49 -31.97 -2.56 1.43
C ASP A 49 -30.50 -3.03 1.59
N GLY A 50 -29.64 -2.84 0.58
CA GLY A 50 -28.24 -3.27 0.62
C GLY A 50 -27.27 -2.49 -0.28
N SER A 51 -26.00 -2.89 -0.21
CA SER A 51 -24.89 -2.23 -0.92
C SER A 51 -24.76 -2.71 -2.37
N PRO A 52 -24.49 -1.80 -3.32
CA PRO A 52 -24.15 -2.18 -4.68
C PRO A 52 -22.85 -2.97 -4.71
N VAL A 53 -22.73 -3.85 -5.68
CA VAL A 53 -21.49 -4.57 -5.95
C VAL A 53 -21.03 -4.26 -7.37
N THR A 54 -19.78 -3.84 -7.49
CA THR A 54 -19.10 -3.68 -8.77
C THR A 54 -18.37 -4.96 -9.11
N SER A 55 -18.59 -5.50 -10.31
CA SER A 55 -17.77 -6.60 -10.82
C SER A 55 -16.39 -6.08 -11.25
N PRO A 56 -15.37 -6.95 -11.38
CA PRO A 56 -14.06 -6.56 -11.90
C PRO A 56 -14.09 -5.90 -13.29
N ASN A 57 -15.16 -6.13 -14.08
CA ASN A 57 -15.32 -5.50 -15.39
C ASN A 57 -15.89 -4.07 -15.32
N GLY A 58 -16.27 -3.60 -14.13
CA GLY A 58 -16.92 -2.31 -13.93
C GLY A 58 -18.44 -2.34 -14.09
N ASP A 59 -19.08 -3.52 -14.05
CA ASP A 59 -20.54 -3.58 -14.03
C ASP A 59 -21.04 -3.36 -12.61
N ILE A 60 -22.04 -2.52 -12.43
CA ILE A 60 -22.60 -2.16 -11.11
C ILE A 60 -23.96 -2.82 -10.91
N THR A 61 -24.06 -3.69 -9.91
CA THR A 61 -25.31 -4.35 -9.51
C THR A 61 -25.92 -3.64 -8.32
N VAL A 62 -27.11 -3.07 -8.52
CA VAL A 62 -27.93 -2.45 -7.47
C VAL A 62 -28.87 -3.50 -6.88
N PRO A 63 -28.83 -3.76 -5.56
CA PRO A 63 -29.67 -4.77 -4.94
C PRO A 63 -31.15 -4.38 -4.98
N CYS A 64 -32.02 -5.38 -4.94
CA CYS A 64 -33.45 -5.14 -4.86
C CYS A 64 -33.86 -4.50 -3.52
N GLN A 65 -35.10 -4.02 -3.47
CA GLN A 65 -35.81 -3.80 -2.22
C GLN A 65 -37.03 -4.71 -2.16
N PRO A 66 -37.24 -5.47 -1.07
CA PRO A 66 -38.39 -6.34 -0.95
C PRO A 66 -39.66 -5.57 -0.57
N GLY A 67 -40.82 -6.24 -0.67
CA GLY A 67 -42.13 -5.66 -0.34
C GLY A 67 -42.85 -5.09 -1.55
N SER A 68 -44.15 -4.78 -1.42
CA SER A 68 -45.03 -4.46 -2.56
C SER A 68 -44.62 -3.20 -3.33
N SER A 69 -43.99 -2.23 -2.67
CA SER A 69 -43.48 -0.98 -3.25
C SER A 69 -41.96 -1.00 -3.51
N GLY A 70 -41.31 -2.15 -3.36
CA GLY A 70 -39.86 -2.27 -3.54
C GLY A 70 -39.43 -2.27 -5.01
N SER A 71 -38.12 -2.44 -5.24
CA SER A 71 -37.49 -2.38 -6.57
C SER A 71 -36.79 -3.68 -6.94
N ASP A 72 -36.68 -3.94 -8.24
CA ASP A 72 -35.96 -5.09 -8.78
C ASP A 72 -34.45 -4.96 -8.59
N LEU A 73 -33.74 -6.10 -8.58
CA LEU A 73 -32.28 -6.08 -8.70
C LEU A 73 -31.93 -5.73 -10.14
N VAL A 74 -31.11 -4.71 -10.33
CA VAL A 74 -30.66 -4.26 -11.65
C VAL A 74 -29.15 -4.23 -11.74
N THR A 75 -28.61 -4.58 -12.91
CA THR A 75 -27.18 -4.39 -13.20
C THR A 75 -27.04 -3.47 -14.40
N TYR A 76 -26.22 -2.44 -14.26
CA TYR A 76 -25.77 -1.60 -15.36
C TYR A 76 -24.35 -2.00 -15.71
N GLY A 77 -24.06 -2.18 -17.00
CA GLY A 77 -22.70 -2.48 -17.39
C GLY A 77 -21.79 -1.25 -17.34
N ALA A 78 -20.49 -1.44 -17.56
CA ALA A 78 -19.50 -0.36 -17.49
C ALA A 78 -19.83 0.89 -18.33
N THR A 79 -20.58 0.74 -19.43
CA THR A 79 -21.02 1.85 -20.30
C THR A 79 -22.45 2.37 -20.02
N GLY A 80 -23.09 1.92 -18.94
CA GLY A 80 -24.37 2.44 -18.44
C GLY A 80 -25.63 1.77 -19.00
N GLN A 81 -25.49 0.79 -19.90
CA GLN A 81 -26.61 -0.01 -20.39
C GLN A 81 -27.15 -0.94 -19.31
N LEU A 82 -28.47 -1.11 -19.25
CA LEU A 82 -29.11 -2.12 -18.41
C LEU A 82 -28.78 -3.52 -18.97
N VAL A 83 -27.96 -4.28 -18.25
CA VAL A 83 -27.57 -5.66 -18.64
C VAL A 83 -28.41 -6.72 -17.94
N ARG A 84 -29.04 -6.36 -16.81
CA ARG A 84 -29.83 -7.26 -15.99
C ARG A 84 -30.95 -6.52 -15.26
N GLN A 85 -32.10 -7.18 -15.19
CA GLN A 85 -33.19 -6.86 -14.28
C GLN A 85 -33.83 -8.17 -13.80
N ILE A 86 -33.65 -8.49 -12.53
CA ILE A 86 -34.27 -9.65 -11.88
C ILE A 86 -35.55 -9.18 -11.18
N ASP A 87 -36.69 -9.60 -11.70
CA ASP A 87 -38.00 -9.33 -11.12
C ASP A 87 -38.11 -9.90 -9.70
N ARG A 88 -38.29 -9.01 -8.73
CA ARG A 88 -38.40 -9.36 -7.31
C ARG A 88 -39.70 -10.10 -6.97
N THR A 89 -40.73 -9.98 -7.82
CA THR A 89 -42.07 -10.52 -7.57
C THR A 89 -42.20 -11.97 -7.99
N THR A 90 -41.34 -12.42 -8.91
CA THR A 90 -41.18 -13.82 -9.26
C THR A 90 -40.85 -14.62 -7.98
N VAL A 91 -41.48 -15.79 -7.81
CA VAL A 91 -41.28 -16.64 -6.64
C VAL A 91 -40.23 -17.70 -6.94
N VAL A 92 -39.15 -17.73 -6.16
CA VAL A 92 -38.10 -18.76 -6.19
C VAL A 92 -37.97 -19.33 -4.78
N ASP A 93 -37.91 -20.66 -4.64
CA ASP A 93 -37.91 -21.34 -3.33
C ASP A 93 -39.09 -20.98 -2.41
N GLY A 94 -40.25 -20.64 -2.99
CA GLY A 94 -41.43 -20.24 -2.23
C GLY A 94 -41.32 -18.86 -1.57
N VAL A 95 -40.29 -18.07 -1.89
CA VAL A 95 -40.12 -16.67 -1.45
C VAL A 95 -40.02 -15.72 -2.67
N PRO A 96 -40.34 -14.43 -2.51
CA PRO A 96 -40.05 -13.42 -3.54
C PRO A 96 -38.56 -13.38 -3.90
N ASN A 97 -38.25 -13.30 -5.19
CA ASN A 97 -36.91 -13.37 -5.75
C ASN A 97 -36.13 -12.05 -5.64
N CYS A 98 -36.10 -11.48 -4.43
CA CYS A 98 -35.38 -10.26 -4.15
C CYS A 98 -34.03 -10.58 -3.50
N ILE A 99 -32.93 -10.36 -4.22
CA ILE A 99 -31.56 -10.48 -3.70
C ILE A 99 -31.11 -9.12 -3.14
N THR A 100 -31.01 -9.02 -1.81
CA THR A 100 -30.65 -7.77 -1.10
C THR A 100 -29.14 -7.61 -0.86
N ALA A 101 -28.37 -8.69 -0.96
CA ALA A 101 -26.91 -8.67 -0.79
C ALA A 101 -26.25 -9.46 -1.93
N PRO A 102 -26.23 -8.98 -3.19
CA PRO A 102 -25.63 -9.71 -4.30
C PRO A 102 -24.10 -9.76 -4.19
N THR A 103 -23.47 -10.73 -4.87
CA THR A 103 -22.06 -10.67 -5.27
C THR A 103 -21.95 -10.98 -6.76
N ALA A 104 -20.87 -10.59 -7.42
CA ALA A 104 -20.71 -10.76 -8.86
C ALA A 104 -19.31 -11.27 -9.25
N ASP A 105 -19.25 -12.17 -10.23
CA ASP A 105 -17.97 -12.63 -10.79
C ASP A 105 -17.50 -11.77 -11.98
N LYS A 106 -16.29 -12.03 -12.47
CA LYS A 106 -15.72 -11.38 -13.66
C LYS A 106 -16.46 -11.68 -14.97
N ASN A 107 -17.33 -12.67 -15.01
CA ASN A 107 -18.14 -12.96 -16.19
C ASN A 107 -19.47 -12.20 -16.14
N GLY A 108 -19.66 -11.38 -15.10
CA GLY A 108 -20.88 -10.64 -14.84
C GLY A 108 -21.98 -11.50 -14.26
N HIS A 109 -21.74 -12.76 -13.88
CA HIS A 109 -22.75 -13.56 -13.17
C HIS A 109 -23.02 -12.95 -11.80
N VAL A 110 -24.29 -12.95 -11.38
CA VAL A 110 -24.69 -12.46 -10.06
C VAL A 110 -25.16 -13.62 -9.20
N TYR A 111 -24.71 -13.64 -7.96
CA TYR A 111 -25.05 -14.64 -6.98
C TYR A 111 -25.75 -14.01 -5.80
N GLY A 112 -26.72 -14.72 -5.25
CA GLY A 112 -27.31 -14.34 -3.99
C GLY A 112 -28.52 -15.15 -3.59
N ARG A 113 -29.02 -14.86 -2.41
CA ARG A 113 -30.14 -15.58 -1.81
C ARG A 113 -31.40 -14.72 -1.87
N PRO A 114 -32.55 -15.27 -2.31
CA PRO A 114 -33.78 -14.50 -2.38
C PRO A 114 -34.34 -14.26 -0.96
N TYR A 115 -34.90 -13.09 -0.73
CA TYR A 115 -35.43 -12.64 0.55
C TYR A 115 -36.77 -11.95 0.35
N GLY A 116 -37.77 -12.30 1.17
CA GLY A 116 -39.04 -11.62 1.09
C GLY A 116 -40.08 -12.10 2.09
N LYS A 117 -41.25 -11.48 2.00
CA LYS A 117 -42.37 -11.76 2.90
C LYS A 117 -43.22 -12.91 2.36
N VAL A 118 -43.39 -13.96 3.17
CA VAL A 118 -44.31 -15.08 2.93
C VAL A 118 -45.38 -15.05 4.01
N GLY A 119 -46.61 -14.71 3.63
CA GLY A 119 -47.68 -14.39 4.59
C GLY A 119 -47.31 -13.15 5.43
N SER A 120 -47.22 -13.31 6.75
CA SER A 120 -46.79 -12.24 7.68
C SER A 120 -45.30 -12.27 8.03
N THR A 121 -44.55 -13.29 7.57
CA THR A 121 -43.17 -13.56 8.04
C THR A 121 -42.15 -13.25 6.96
N TRP A 122 -41.04 -12.63 7.33
CA TRP A 122 -39.87 -12.42 6.48
C TRP A 122 -38.97 -13.66 6.46
N LYS A 123 -38.61 -14.14 5.27
CA LYS A 123 -37.86 -15.37 5.08
C LYS A 123 -36.84 -15.24 3.97
N PHE A 124 -35.70 -15.92 4.14
CA PHE A 124 -34.77 -16.21 3.06
C PHE A 124 -35.14 -17.53 2.38
N GLY A 125 -34.94 -17.63 1.06
CA GLY A 125 -35.14 -18.86 0.29
C GLY A 125 -34.13 -19.95 0.67
N ALA A 126 -34.32 -21.19 0.28
CA ALA A 126 -33.46 -22.29 0.75
C ALA A 126 -32.08 -22.35 0.06
N ASN A 127 -31.98 -21.80 -1.16
CA ASN A 127 -30.81 -21.96 -2.01
C ASN A 127 -30.05 -20.64 -2.26
N LEU A 128 -28.74 -20.78 -2.49
CA LEU A 128 -27.94 -19.79 -3.22
C LEU A 128 -28.29 -19.87 -4.70
N LEU A 129 -28.55 -18.73 -5.33
CA LEU A 129 -28.91 -18.64 -6.74
C LEU A 129 -27.76 -18.04 -7.54
N ALA A 130 -27.59 -18.49 -8.78
CA ALA A 130 -26.68 -17.88 -9.75
C ALA A 130 -27.44 -17.43 -11.00
N TYR A 131 -27.19 -16.21 -11.46
CA TYR A 131 -27.83 -15.61 -12.62
C TYR A 131 -26.82 -15.26 -13.71
N ASN A 132 -27.12 -15.65 -14.94
CA ASN A 132 -26.48 -15.14 -16.15
C ASN A 132 -27.48 -14.26 -16.90
N GLY A 133 -27.19 -12.97 -17.03
CA GLY A 133 -28.20 -11.98 -17.38
C GLY A 133 -29.43 -12.11 -16.47
N ASN A 134 -30.62 -12.26 -17.06
CA ASN A 134 -31.88 -12.46 -16.34
C ASN A 134 -32.23 -13.94 -16.09
N THR A 135 -31.40 -14.88 -16.56
CA THR A 135 -31.68 -16.32 -16.50
C THR A 135 -31.08 -16.94 -15.25
N LEU A 136 -31.91 -17.62 -14.46
CA LEU A 136 -31.45 -18.46 -13.35
C LEU A 136 -30.67 -19.65 -13.93
N LYS A 137 -29.38 -19.70 -13.62
CA LYS A 137 -28.43 -20.67 -14.15
C LYS A 137 -28.44 -21.96 -13.32
N TRP A 138 -28.38 -21.82 -12.01
CA TRP A 138 -28.43 -22.92 -11.07
C TRP A 138 -28.82 -22.44 -9.67
N LYS A 139 -29.18 -23.40 -8.82
CA LYS A 139 -29.44 -23.21 -7.40
C LYS A 139 -28.65 -24.23 -6.58
N TYR A 140 -28.22 -23.85 -5.39
CA TYR A 140 -27.50 -24.74 -4.48
C TYR A 140 -28.03 -24.65 -3.04
N PRO A 141 -28.40 -25.77 -2.39
CA PRO A 141 -29.01 -25.74 -1.06
C PRO A 141 -28.00 -25.37 0.03
N LEU A 142 -28.32 -24.33 0.81
CA LEU A 142 -27.49 -23.93 1.96
C LEU A 142 -28.04 -24.43 3.29
N ALA A 143 -29.35 -24.70 3.38
CA ALA A 143 -30.03 -25.15 4.61
C ALA A 143 -29.81 -24.28 5.88
N CYS A 144 -29.29 -23.05 5.72
CA CYS A 144 -29.16 -22.05 6.77
C CYS A 144 -30.48 -21.29 6.96
N SER A 145 -31.24 -21.61 8.01
CA SER A 145 -32.62 -21.10 8.21
C SER A 145 -32.71 -19.66 8.74
N SER A 146 -31.64 -19.10 9.31
CA SER A 146 -31.63 -17.76 9.93
C SER A 146 -30.37 -16.97 9.62
N GLY A 147 -30.52 -15.68 9.33
CA GLY A 147 -29.43 -14.75 8.97
C GLY A 147 -29.09 -14.76 7.47
N VAL A 148 -28.31 -13.76 7.05
CA VAL A 148 -27.74 -13.67 5.70
C VAL A 148 -26.42 -14.44 5.73
N PRO A 149 -26.32 -15.67 5.17
CA PRO A 149 -25.01 -16.29 4.99
C PRO A 149 -24.20 -15.41 4.05
N SER A 150 -22.96 -15.13 4.43
CA SER A 150 -22.04 -14.47 3.53
C SER A 150 -21.71 -15.41 2.36
N TYR A 151 -21.61 -14.84 1.17
CA TYR A 151 -21.12 -15.52 0.00
C TYR A 151 -20.23 -14.59 -0.80
N GLU A 152 -19.10 -15.12 -1.23
CA GLU A 152 -18.01 -14.34 -1.82
C GLU A 152 -17.47 -15.07 -3.05
N VAL A 153 -17.08 -14.31 -4.06
CA VAL A 153 -16.37 -14.85 -5.23
C VAL A 153 -14.88 -14.83 -4.93
N GLY A 154 -14.27 -16.00 -4.84
CA GLY A 154 -12.82 -16.08 -4.62
C GLY A 154 -12.01 -15.65 -5.83
N ALA A 155 -10.74 -15.31 -5.60
CA ALA A 155 -9.75 -15.01 -6.63
C ALA A 155 -9.53 -16.18 -7.61
N ASN A 156 -9.90 -17.41 -7.23
CA ASN A 156 -9.92 -18.56 -8.13
C ASN A 156 -11.19 -18.70 -8.99
N GLY A 157 -12.13 -17.75 -8.86
CA GLY A 157 -13.39 -17.71 -9.61
C GLY A 157 -14.50 -18.61 -9.07
N ASN A 158 -14.28 -19.32 -7.97
CA ASN A 158 -15.31 -20.14 -7.32
C ASN A 158 -16.10 -19.32 -6.30
N ILE A 159 -17.33 -19.76 -6.02
CA ILE A 159 -18.24 -19.10 -5.10
C ILE A 159 -18.20 -19.83 -3.77
N TYR A 160 -17.89 -19.09 -2.70
CA TYR A 160 -17.81 -19.63 -1.35
C TYR A 160 -19.01 -19.20 -0.54
N SER A 161 -19.60 -20.12 0.22
CA SER A 161 -20.66 -19.80 1.17
C SER A 161 -20.67 -20.80 2.33
N THR A 162 -21.49 -20.53 3.33
CA THR A 162 -21.71 -21.47 4.43
C THR A 162 -23.00 -22.26 4.21
N ALA A 163 -22.95 -23.56 4.47
CA ALA A 163 -24.11 -24.44 4.42
C ALA A 163 -24.25 -25.23 5.73
N ARG A 164 -25.48 -25.49 6.15
CA ARG A 164 -25.79 -26.34 7.30
C ARG A 164 -26.05 -27.77 6.83
N MET A 165 -25.31 -28.72 7.37
CA MET A 165 -25.46 -30.13 7.03
C MET A 165 -26.56 -30.79 7.86
N SER A 166 -26.98 -31.99 7.46
CA SER A 166 -28.06 -32.73 8.11
C SER A 166 -27.76 -33.15 9.55
N ASP A 167 -26.47 -33.30 9.89
CA ASP A 167 -26.00 -33.56 11.26
C ASP A 167 -25.95 -32.29 12.13
N GLY A 168 -26.30 -31.14 11.56
CA GLY A 168 -26.32 -29.84 12.24
C GLY A 168 -24.99 -29.10 12.24
N SER A 169 -23.92 -29.68 11.70
CA SER A 169 -22.64 -28.99 11.49
C SER A 169 -22.77 -27.90 10.41
N VAL A 170 -21.89 -26.91 10.45
CA VAL A 170 -21.81 -25.86 9.43
C VAL A 170 -20.53 -26.03 8.65
N HIS A 171 -20.65 -25.99 7.33
CA HIS A 171 -19.57 -26.24 6.39
C HIS A 171 -19.29 -25.00 5.56
N LEU A 172 -18.01 -24.76 5.25
CA LEU A 172 -17.59 -23.88 4.16
C LEU A 172 -17.66 -24.68 2.86
N ILE A 173 -18.51 -24.22 1.94
CA ILE A 173 -18.73 -24.84 0.64
C ILE A 173 -18.14 -23.93 -0.44
N GLY A 174 -17.40 -24.51 -1.38
CA GLY A 174 -16.95 -23.85 -2.60
C GLY A 174 -17.65 -24.46 -3.81
N LEU A 175 -18.16 -23.62 -4.71
CA LEU A 175 -18.95 -24.00 -5.88
C LEU A 175 -18.33 -23.45 -7.15
N SER A 176 -18.30 -24.26 -8.21
CA SER A 176 -17.92 -23.79 -9.54
C SER A 176 -18.96 -22.79 -10.08
N PRO A 177 -18.53 -21.74 -10.81
CA PRO A 177 -19.46 -20.80 -11.43
C PRO A 177 -20.28 -21.45 -12.56
N GLU A 178 -19.70 -22.43 -13.24
CA GLU A 178 -20.33 -23.22 -14.31
C GLU A 178 -20.88 -24.56 -13.81
N VAL A 179 -21.91 -25.05 -14.49
CA VAL A 179 -22.46 -26.39 -14.27
C VAL A 179 -21.84 -27.32 -15.31
N ALA A 180 -21.32 -28.47 -14.85
CA ALA A 180 -20.75 -29.47 -15.75
C ALA A 180 -21.82 -30.02 -16.70
N VAL A 181 -21.44 -30.36 -17.92
CA VAL A 181 -22.36 -30.91 -18.93
C VAL A 181 -23.09 -32.13 -18.36
N GLY A 182 -24.41 -32.10 -18.38
CA GLY A 182 -25.27 -33.17 -17.87
C GLY A 182 -25.59 -33.11 -16.37
N GLN A 183 -25.14 -32.08 -15.65
CA GLN A 183 -25.53 -31.82 -14.26
C GLN A 183 -26.56 -30.69 -14.14
N THR A 184 -27.27 -30.66 -13.02
CA THR A 184 -28.26 -29.61 -12.67
C THR A 184 -27.80 -28.70 -11.53
N GLU A 185 -26.72 -29.07 -10.84
CA GLU A 185 -26.12 -28.33 -9.73
C GLU A 185 -24.66 -28.01 -10.05
N PRO A 186 -24.10 -26.91 -9.50
CA PRO A 186 -22.69 -26.60 -9.66
C PRO A 186 -21.80 -27.67 -9.02
N THR A 187 -20.58 -27.81 -9.51
CA THR A 187 -19.61 -28.74 -8.91
C THR A 187 -19.18 -28.18 -7.56
N LYS A 188 -19.30 -29.00 -6.52
CA LYS A 188 -18.76 -28.70 -5.20
C LYS A 188 -17.26 -28.94 -5.21
N VAL A 189 -16.48 -27.85 -5.22
CA VAL A 189 -15.01 -27.87 -5.25
C VAL A 189 -14.39 -27.84 -3.86
N LEU A 190 -15.17 -27.46 -2.84
CA LEU A 190 -14.76 -27.46 -1.44
C LEU A 190 -15.95 -27.85 -0.56
N ASP A 191 -15.68 -28.66 0.46
CA ASP A 191 -16.64 -29.04 1.50
C ASP A 191 -15.89 -29.38 2.79
N ILE A 192 -15.83 -28.43 3.73
CA ILE A 192 -15.15 -28.62 5.01
C ILE A 192 -16.02 -28.14 6.17
N SER A 193 -15.98 -28.86 7.29
CA SER A 193 -16.64 -28.42 8.52
C SER A 193 -15.87 -27.25 9.14
N ILE A 194 -16.57 -26.20 9.56
CA ILE A 194 -15.99 -25.01 10.18
C ILE A 194 -16.61 -24.79 11.57
N PRO A 195 -15.82 -24.32 12.56
CA PRO A 195 -16.27 -24.21 13.95
C PRO A 195 -17.08 -22.94 14.21
N THR A 196 -18.07 -22.65 13.36
CA THR A 196 -18.88 -21.43 13.41
C THR A 196 -20.33 -21.70 13.01
N ASN A 197 -21.12 -20.66 12.81
CA ASN A 197 -22.52 -20.73 12.43
C ASN A 197 -22.77 -20.11 11.04
N CYS A 198 -24.01 -20.20 10.56
CA CYS A 198 -24.42 -19.69 9.24
C CYS A 198 -24.36 -18.16 9.08
N THR A 199 -24.22 -17.38 10.15
CA THR A 199 -24.13 -15.90 10.08
C THR A 199 -22.69 -15.42 10.07
N THR A 200 -21.76 -16.29 9.69
CA THR A 200 -20.35 -15.99 9.51
C THR A 200 -20.14 -15.03 8.35
N ILE A 201 -19.21 -14.10 8.53
CA ILE A 201 -18.69 -13.23 7.50
C ILE A 201 -17.58 -13.99 6.77
N LEU A 202 -17.70 -14.09 5.45
CA LEU A 202 -16.65 -14.58 4.58
C LEU A 202 -15.95 -13.40 3.94
N ARG A 203 -14.65 -13.54 3.75
CA ARG A 203 -13.86 -12.67 2.88
C ARG A 203 -12.91 -13.54 2.08
N THR A 204 -12.70 -13.21 0.82
CA THR A 204 -11.73 -13.91 -0.02
C THR A 204 -10.47 -13.08 -0.19
N TYR A 205 -9.35 -13.78 -0.40
CA TYR A 205 -8.05 -13.18 -0.69
C TYR A 205 -7.32 -14.07 -1.71
N LYS A 206 -6.11 -13.69 -2.13
CA LYS A 206 -5.38 -14.37 -3.21
C LYS A 206 -5.28 -15.88 -3.03
N ASP A 207 -5.05 -16.36 -1.80
CA ASP A 207 -4.75 -17.77 -1.54
C ASP A 207 -5.87 -18.54 -0.82
N GLY A 208 -6.98 -17.88 -0.48
CA GLY A 208 -8.06 -18.58 0.21
C GLY A 208 -9.24 -17.75 0.70
N VAL A 209 -9.88 -18.27 1.75
CA VAL A 209 -11.07 -17.72 2.39
C VAL A 209 -10.81 -17.48 3.87
N VAL A 210 -11.16 -16.29 4.32
CA VAL A 210 -11.24 -15.94 5.73
C VAL A 210 -12.67 -16.10 6.21
N VAL A 211 -12.81 -16.76 7.35
CA VAL A 211 -14.06 -17.13 8.00
C VAL A 211 -14.08 -16.43 9.35
N HIS A 212 -15.02 -15.52 9.58
CA HIS A 212 -15.11 -14.78 10.83
C HIS A 212 -16.53 -14.79 11.40
N ALA A 213 -16.66 -15.17 12.67
CA ALA A 213 -17.95 -15.14 13.37
C ALA A 213 -18.35 -13.69 13.66
N GLN A 214 -19.63 -13.34 13.43
CA GLN A 214 -20.16 -11.98 13.63
C GLN A 214 -19.97 -11.40 15.05
N SER A 215 -19.72 -12.23 16.08
CA SER A 215 -19.52 -11.75 17.44
C SER A 215 -18.38 -12.49 18.15
N GLY A 216 -17.37 -11.72 18.59
CA GLY A 216 -16.35 -12.17 19.54
C GLY A 216 -15.42 -13.29 19.05
N GLY A 217 -15.36 -13.55 17.74
CA GLY A 217 -14.48 -14.53 17.13
C GLY A 217 -13.14 -13.95 16.69
N HIS A 218 -12.23 -14.85 16.32
CA HIS A 218 -11.03 -14.54 15.57
C HIS A 218 -11.24 -14.96 14.11
N ALA A 219 -10.63 -14.23 13.17
CA ALA A 219 -10.62 -14.61 11.77
C ALA A 219 -9.87 -15.94 11.57
N LEU A 220 -10.51 -16.90 10.94
CA LEU A 220 -9.96 -18.22 10.61
C LEU A 220 -9.59 -18.26 9.14
N TYR A 221 -8.36 -18.67 8.83
CA TYR A 221 -7.85 -18.72 7.46
C TYR A 221 -7.89 -20.13 6.92
N TYR A 222 -8.47 -20.29 5.74
CA TYR A 222 -8.47 -21.53 4.98
C TYR A 222 -7.94 -21.28 3.58
N SER A 223 -7.18 -22.23 3.02
CA SER A 223 -6.88 -22.22 1.59
C SER A 223 -8.13 -22.54 0.78
N TYR A 224 -8.11 -22.26 -0.52
CA TYR A 224 -9.20 -22.68 -1.41
C TYR A 224 -9.40 -24.21 -1.48
N GLY A 225 -8.37 -24.98 -1.15
CA GLY A 225 -8.45 -26.44 -1.00
C GLY A 225 -8.95 -26.90 0.36
N GLY A 226 -9.31 -25.98 1.26
CA GLY A 226 -9.86 -26.30 2.58
C GLY A 226 -8.84 -26.58 3.68
N LYS A 227 -7.55 -26.39 3.42
CA LYS A 227 -6.52 -26.52 4.45
C LYS A 227 -6.66 -25.37 5.44
N PHE A 228 -6.79 -25.66 6.73
CA PHE A 228 -6.68 -24.64 7.78
C PHE A 228 -5.25 -24.09 7.82
N LEU A 229 -5.12 -22.76 7.69
CA LEU A 229 -3.84 -22.06 7.61
C LEU A 229 -3.48 -21.37 8.93
N GLY A 230 -4.47 -21.07 9.76
CA GLY A 230 -4.25 -20.43 11.05
C GLY A 230 -5.42 -19.57 11.47
N GLN A 231 -5.27 -18.97 12.65
CA GLN A 231 -6.26 -18.09 13.25
C GLN A 231 -5.58 -16.77 13.60
N ALA A 232 -6.23 -15.66 13.28
CA ALA A 232 -5.74 -14.33 13.65
C ALA A 232 -5.67 -14.19 15.17
N THR A 233 -4.58 -13.63 15.66
CA THR A 233 -4.36 -13.40 17.10
C THR A 233 -5.01 -12.12 17.61
N ILE A 234 -5.48 -11.25 16.72
CA ILE A 234 -6.30 -10.07 17.04
C ILE A 234 -7.78 -10.45 17.12
N GLY A 235 -8.48 -9.98 18.17
CA GLY A 235 -9.90 -10.26 18.44
C GLY A 235 -10.84 -9.12 18.01
N SER A 236 -12.08 -9.49 17.66
CA SER A 236 -13.21 -8.69 17.13
C SER A 236 -13.25 -7.19 17.45
N LEU A 237 -13.30 -6.35 16.39
CA LEU A 237 -13.56 -4.91 16.46
C LEU A 237 -14.45 -4.46 15.29
N TRP A 238 -15.03 -3.27 15.43
CA TRP A 238 -16.24 -2.78 14.73
C TRP A 238 -16.09 -2.53 13.22
N ASP A 239 -14.86 -2.57 12.69
CA ASP A 239 -14.61 -2.48 11.25
C ASP A 239 -13.36 -3.30 10.86
N GLU A 240 -13.57 -4.49 10.31
CA GLU A 240 -12.51 -5.34 9.78
C GLU A 240 -12.41 -5.21 8.26
N LYS A 241 -11.17 -5.18 7.77
CA LYS A 241 -10.87 -5.23 6.34
C LYS A 241 -9.76 -6.23 6.11
N ILE A 242 -9.95 -7.07 5.11
CA ILE A 242 -8.88 -7.90 4.58
C ILE A 242 -8.42 -7.30 3.27
N ASP A 243 -7.14 -7.48 3.02
CA ASP A 243 -6.54 -7.05 1.79
C ASP A 243 -6.31 -8.22 0.81
N ALA A 244 -5.80 -7.93 -0.39
CA ALA A 244 -5.68 -8.92 -1.46
C ALA A 244 -4.74 -10.08 -1.07
N GLU A 245 -3.74 -9.80 -0.24
CA GLU A 245 -2.77 -10.79 0.27
C GLU A 245 -3.26 -11.50 1.54
N GLY A 246 -4.47 -11.20 2.01
CA GLY A 246 -5.05 -11.81 3.20
C GLY A 246 -4.67 -11.12 4.51
N ARG A 247 -3.95 -10.00 4.47
CA ARG A 247 -3.59 -9.25 5.69
C ARG A 247 -4.85 -8.62 6.27
N LEU A 248 -5.04 -8.82 7.56
CA LEU A 248 -6.23 -8.37 8.28
C LEU A 248 -5.92 -7.06 9.01
N PHE A 249 -6.72 -6.05 8.72
CA PHE A 249 -6.69 -4.74 9.36
C PHE A 249 -7.90 -4.61 10.26
N VAL A 250 -7.63 -4.22 11.51
CA VAL A 250 -8.65 -4.15 12.55
C VAL A 250 -8.48 -2.87 13.35
N ALA A 251 -9.57 -2.12 13.52
CA ALA A 251 -9.57 -0.89 14.31
C ALA A 251 -9.59 -1.20 15.81
N SER A 252 -8.49 -0.99 16.52
CA SER A 252 -8.30 -1.40 17.91
C SER A 252 -8.44 -0.25 18.90
N VAL A 253 -9.07 -0.50 20.05
CA VAL A 253 -9.04 0.44 21.18
C VAL A 253 -7.65 0.43 21.78
N MET A 254 -7.04 1.61 21.91
CA MET A 254 -5.78 1.80 22.62
C MET A 254 -6.06 2.61 23.89
N SER A 255 -5.71 2.06 25.05
CA SER A 255 -5.85 2.77 26.33
C SER A 255 -4.50 2.88 27.03
N SER A 256 -4.16 4.10 27.46
CA SER A 256 -2.98 4.40 28.26
C SER A 256 -3.38 5.44 29.32
N GLY A 257 -3.14 5.14 30.60
CA GLY A 257 -3.31 6.10 31.70
C GLY A 257 -4.73 6.69 31.87
N GLY A 258 -5.78 5.96 31.48
CA GLY A 258 -7.17 6.42 31.55
C GLY A 258 -7.63 7.27 30.36
N VAL A 259 -6.76 7.46 29.37
CA VAL A 259 -7.07 8.13 28.10
C VAL A 259 -7.34 7.08 27.03
N GLN A 260 -8.53 7.11 26.44
CA GLN A 260 -8.93 6.20 25.36
C GLN A 260 -8.59 6.85 24.01
N GLY A 261 -7.93 6.10 23.14
CA GLY A 261 -7.69 6.41 21.73
C GLY A 261 -7.95 5.17 20.87
N TYR A 262 -7.83 5.32 19.55
CA TYR A 262 -8.01 4.22 18.61
C TYR A 262 -6.80 4.08 17.70
N GLY A 263 -6.42 2.84 17.46
CA GLY A 263 -5.36 2.46 16.56
C GLY A 263 -5.87 1.53 15.46
N VAL A 264 -4.97 1.15 14.58
CA VAL A 264 -5.19 0.07 13.62
C VAL A 264 -4.13 -0.99 13.87
N SER A 265 -4.56 -2.24 13.99
CA SER A 265 -3.68 -3.40 14.06
C SER A 265 -3.67 -4.10 12.71
N ARG A 266 -2.49 -4.55 12.27
CA ARG A 266 -2.36 -5.41 11.08
C ARG A 266 -1.85 -6.78 11.47
N TYR A 267 -2.62 -7.80 11.13
CA TYR A 267 -2.21 -9.20 11.20
C TYR A 267 -1.76 -9.70 9.83
N ASP A 268 -0.64 -10.42 9.81
CA ASP A 268 -0.11 -11.07 8.62
C ASP A 268 -0.32 -12.59 8.74
N PRO A 269 -1.21 -13.19 7.92
CA PRO A 269 -1.48 -14.62 8.00
C PRO A 269 -0.27 -15.49 7.63
N ASN A 270 0.69 -14.97 6.85
CA ASN A 270 1.88 -15.73 6.46
C ASN A 270 2.89 -15.82 7.61
N LYS A 271 2.84 -14.88 8.56
CA LYS A 271 3.70 -14.87 9.75
C LYS A 271 2.98 -15.37 11.00
N GLY A 272 1.65 -15.38 11.00
CA GLY A 272 0.86 -15.85 12.14
C GLY A 272 0.83 -14.88 13.31
N ASP A 273 1.19 -13.61 13.09
CA ASP A 273 1.32 -12.60 14.14
C ASP A 273 0.78 -11.22 13.74
N VAL A 274 0.55 -10.39 14.76
CA VAL A 274 0.25 -8.97 14.58
C VAL A 274 1.57 -8.26 14.31
N ARG A 275 1.75 -7.75 13.09
CA ARG A 275 2.99 -7.09 12.68
C ARG A 275 3.19 -5.75 13.38
N TRP A 276 2.09 -5.04 13.60
CA TRP A 276 2.10 -3.75 14.30
C TRP A 276 0.70 -3.38 14.75
N THR A 277 0.66 -2.50 15.76
CA THR A 277 -0.51 -1.71 16.14
C THR A 277 -0.09 -0.25 16.15
N ALA A 278 -0.76 0.57 15.34
CA ALA A 278 -0.39 1.94 15.09
C ALA A 278 -1.48 2.91 15.56
N ALA A 279 -1.09 4.03 16.15
CA ALA A 279 -2.03 5.06 16.58
C ALA A 279 -2.69 5.74 15.37
N ALA A 280 -4.02 5.66 15.30
CA ALA A 280 -4.80 6.26 14.22
C ALA A 280 -5.45 7.58 14.66
N SER A 281 -6.10 7.58 15.84
CA SER A 281 -6.73 8.79 16.38
C SER A 281 -5.73 9.75 17.01
N THR A 282 -6.16 10.98 17.19
CA THR A 282 -5.51 11.97 18.05
C THR A 282 -5.54 11.46 19.50
N THR A 283 -4.41 11.55 20.20
CA THR A 283 -4.31 11.12 21.59
C THR A 283 -5.28 11.93 22.47
N GLY A 284 -6.14 11.24 23.22
CA GLY A 284 -7.12 11.89 24.10
C GLY A 284 -8.43 12.29 23.45
N ALA A 285 -8.56 12.18 22.13
CA ALA A 285 -9.82 12.38 21.46
C ALA A 285 -10.76 11.19 21.68
N ALA A 286 -12.00 11.47 22.07
CA ALA A 286 -13.06 10.47 21.94
C ALA A 286 -13.27 10.15 20.46
N VAL A 287 -13.45 8.88 20.12
CA VAL A 287 -13.72 8.44 18.74
C VAL A 287 -15.13 7.90 18.68
N ASN A 288 -15.90 8.43 17.72
CA ASN A 288 -17.27 7.99 17.46
C ASN A 288 -17.31 6.89 16.41
N ASP A 289 -16.42 6.95 15.42
CA ASP A 289 -16.43 6.05 14.27
C ASP A 289 -15.06 5.97 13.60
N ILE A 290 -14.74 4.84 12.99
CA ILE A 290 -13.52 4.61 12.21
C ILE A 290 -13.84 3.71 11.03
N THR A 291 -13.53 4.16 9.83
CA THR A 291 -13.66 3.37 8.61
C THR A 291 -12.29 3.07 8.04
N LEU A 292 -12.03 1.80 7.71
CA LEU A 292 -10.76 1.34 7.15
C LEU A 292 -10.88 1.04 5.65
N SER A 293 -9.80 1.29 4.93
CA SER A 293 -9.65 0.91 3.52
C SER A 293 -8.21 0.45 3.27
N PRO A 294 -7.97 -0.86 3.05
CA PRO A 294 -6.64 -1.37 2.77
C PRO A 294 -6.04 -0.74 1.51
N LEU A 295 -4.73 -0.60 1.50
CA LEU A 295 -3.95 -0.09 0.37
C LEU A 295 -2.95 -1.14 -0.09
N PRO A 296 -2.43 -1.04 -1.33
CA PRO A 296 -1.41 -1.94 -1.84
C PRO A 296 -0.17 -1.99 -0.94
N GLY A 297 0.51 -3.15 -0.93
CA GLY A 297 1.76 -3.32 -0.17
C GLY A 297 1.57 -3.43 1.34
N GLY A 298 0.34 -3.39 1.86
CA GLY A 298 0.02 -3.66 3.26
C GLY A 298 -0.07 -2.41 4.11
N ALA A 299 -0.25 -1.27 3.45
CA ALA A 299 -0.68 -0.01 4.04
C ALA A 299 -2.21 0.01 4.22
N VAL A 300 -2.71 1.01 4.94
CA VAL A 300 -4.14 1.20 5.20
C VAL A 300 -4.46 2.68 5.34
N ALA A 301 -5.56 3.10 4.72
CA ALA A 301 -6.18 4.39 5.00
C ALA A 301 -7.27 4.22 6.08
N ALA A 302 -7.35 5.19 6.98
CA ALA A 302 -8.38 5.26 8.01
C ALA A 302 -9.04 6.65 7.98
N LEU A 303 -10.37 6.67 8.00
CA LEU A 303 -11.15 7.89 8.18
C LEU A 303 -11.77 7.83 9.58
N ILE A 304 -11.29 8.70 10.47
CA ILE A 304 -11.65 8.67 11.88
C ILE A 304 -12.58 9.84 12.18
N THR A 305 -13.73 9.57 12.80
CA THR A 305 -14.60 10.60 13.36
C THR A 305 -14.27 10.76 14.84
N GLU A 306 -13.56 11.83 15.19
CA GLU A 306 -13.03 12.06 16.53
C GLU A 306 -13.40 13.43 17.09
N GLN A 307 -13.36 13.55 18.40
CA GLN A 307 -13.59 14.82 19.08
C GLN A 307 -12.41 15.76 18.80
N LYS A 308 -12.73 16.99 18.38
CA LYS A 308 -11.75 18.03 18.11
C LYS A 308 -10.92 18.32 19.36
N MET A 309 -9.60 18.31 19.20
CA MET A 309 -8.66 18.70 20.26
C MET A 309 -8.25 20.17 20.09
N LEU A 310 -8.16 20.89 21.21
CA LEU A 310 -7.69 22.28 21.26
C LEU A 310 -6.15 22.32 21.39
N SER A 311 -5.55 23.50 21.20
CA SER A 311 -4.09 23.73 21.19
C SER A 311 -3.35 23.50 22.53
N GLY A 312 -3.94 22.74 23.46
CA GLY A 312 -3.33 22.27 24.71
C GLY A 312 -3.63 20.79 25.00
N GLY A 313 -4.08 20.01 24.00
CA GLY A 313 -4.38 18.58 24.18
C GLY A 313 -5.66 18.31 24.95
N LEU A 314 -6.55 19.30 25.08
CA LEU A 314 -7.86 19.14 25.71
C LEU A 314 -8.97 18.97 24.67
N PRO A 315 -9.96 18.10 24.92
CA PRO A 315 -11.11 17.97 24.04
C PRO A 315 -11.95 19.26 24.04
N ALA A 316 -12.43 19.65 22.86
CA ALA A 316 -13.29 20.82 22.71
C ALA A 316 -14.57 20.68 23.53
N SER A 317 -14.93 21.76 24.25
CA SER A 317 -16.18 21.90 24.99
C SER A 317 -16.89 23.18 24.53
N PRO A 318 -18.11 23.11 23.96
CA PRO A 318 -18.90 21.90 23.73
C PRO A 318 -18.25 20.93 22.72
N THR A 319 -18.66 19.66 22.75
CA THR A 319 -18.13 18.62 21.85
C THR A 319 -18.29 19.01 20.39
N VAL A 320 -17.17 19.01 19.66
CA VAL A 320 -17.14 19.20 18.21
C VAL A 320 -16.52 17.96 17.58
N TRP A 321 -17.24 17.29 16.69
CA TRP A 321 -16.72 16.15 15.93
C TRP A 321 -16.00 16.63 14.67
N VAL A 322 -14.81 16.10 14.43
CA VAL A 322 -14.00 16.33 13.22
C VAL A 322 -13.72 14.99 12.55
N LYS A 323 -13.37 15.04 11.26
CA LYS A 323 -12.94 13.86 10.51
C LYS A 323 -11.45 13.98 10.21
N THR A 324 -10.70 12.95 10.53
CA THR A 324 -9.26 12.89 10.29
C THR A 324 -8.96 11.76 9.32
N LEU A 325 -8.37 12.09 8.17
CA LEU A 325 -7.85 11.11 7.23
C LEU A 325 -6.43 10.76 7.65
N VAL A 326 -6.15 9.46 7.79
CA VAL A 326 -4.86 8.93 8.19
C VAL A 326 -4.42 7.87 7.19
N VAL A 327 -3.13 7.84 6.84
CA VAL A 327 -2.52 6.73 6.11
C VAL A 327 -1.40 6.13 6.96
N ILE A 328 -1.48 4.82 7.15
CA ILE A 328 -0.49 4.02 7.88
C ILE A 328 0.17 3.09 6.87
N ASN A 329 1.49 3.16 6.76
CA ASN A 329 2.25 2.36 5.79
C ASN A 329 2.40 0.89 6.24
N ALA A 330 3.07 0.08 5.43
CA ALA A 330 3.27 -1.33 5.72
C ALA A 330 4.11 -1.63 6.98
N ALA A 331 4.87 -0.67 7.48
CA ALA A 331 5.65 -0.78 8.71
C ALA A 331 4.85 -0.36 9.97
N GLY A 332 3.61 0.11 9.82
CA GLY A 332 2.82 0.61 10.94
C GLY A 332 3.14 2.06 11.30
N VAL A 333 3.82 2.79 10.43
CA VAL A 333 4.13 4.21 10.62
C VAL A 333 3.01 5.04 9.99
N LYS A 334 2.49 6.00 10.76
CA LYS A 334 1.54 7.00 10.26
C LYS A 334 2.29 8.00 9.36
N VAL A 335 2.19 7.81 8.04
CA VAL A 335 2.85 8.64 7.02
C VAL A 335 2.02 9.83 6.57
N TYR A 336 0.71 9.82 6.85
CA TYR A 336 -0.18 10.93 6.56
C TYR A 336 -1.23 11.12 7.67
N SER A 337 -1.56 12.38 7.96
CA SER A 337 -2.63 12.76 8.87
C SER A 337 -3.16 14.15 8.53
N GLU A 338 -4.42 14.26 8.14
CA GLU A 338 -5.09 15.52 7.86
C GLU A 338 -6.46 15.57 8.55
N GLN A 339 -6.67 16.58 9.38
CA GLN A 339 -8.01 16.89 9.89
C GLN A 339 -8.78 17.64 8.79
N LEU A 340 -9.81 17.00 8.25
CA LEU A 340 -10.65 17.55 7.19
C LEU A 340 -11.53 18.69 7.72
N GLU A 341 -11.69 19.75 6.91
CA GLU A 341 -12.50 20.91 7.26
C GLU A 341 -13.98 20.55 7.48
N ASN A 342 -14.64 21.17 8.46
CA ASN A 342 -16.09 20.99 8.69
C ASN A 342 -16.95 22.03 7.94
N THR A 343 -16.33 23.06 7.38
CA THR A 343 -16.99 24.16 6.70
C THR A 343 -16.26 24.49 5.40
N TYR A 344 -16.99 24.97 4.40
CA TYR A 344 -16.42 25.54 3.19
C TYR A 344 -17.20 26.81 2.83
N ALA A 345 -16.75 27.58 1.82
CA ALA A 345 -17.37 28.85 1.45
C ALA A 345 -18.89 28.74 1.16
N GLY A 346 -19.34 27.58 0.68
CA GLY A 346 -20.74 27.35 0.30
C GLY A 346 -21.56 26.55 1.32
N GLY A 347 -21.05 26.19 2.51
CA GLY A 347 -21.80 25.34 3.43
C GLY A 347 -20.97 24.61 4.49
N THR A 348 -21.51 23.49 4.98
CA THR A 348 -20.84 22.60 5.92
C THR A 348 -20.71 21.19 5.37
N PHE A 349 -19.72 20.44 5.88
CA PHE A 349 -19.60 19.02 5.60
C PHE A 349 -20.22 18.19 6.72
N GLY A 350 -20.79 17.05 6.36
CA GLY A 350 -21.37 16.06 7.27
C GLY A 350 -20.53 14.78 7.33
N ASN A 351 -21.23 13.63 7.27
CA ASN A 351 -20.62 12.30 7.29
C ASN A 351 -19.65 12.10 6.12
N GLY A 352 -18.79 11.10 6.25
CA GLY A 352 -17.69 10.86 5.33
C GLY A 352 -17.42 9.38 5.22
N TYR A 353 -17.06 8.94 4.02
CA TYR A 353 -16.90 7.56 3.62
C TYR A 353 -15.56 7.40 2.93
N LEU A 354 -14.99 6.20 3.05
CA LEU A 354 -13.66 5.87 2.56
C LEU A 354 -13.72 4.69 1.59
N ALA A 355 -13.03 4.81 0.46
CA ALA A 355 -12.75 3.71 -0.44
C ALA A 355 -11.32 3.85 -0.99
N SER A 356 -10.76 2.77 -1.51
CA SER A 356 -9.42 2.76 -2.09
C SER A 356 -9.41 1.98 -3.39
N GLU A 357 -8.46 2.30 -4.26
CA GLU A 357 -8.25 1.57 -5.50
C GLU A 357 -6.90 0.82 -5.48
N SER A 358 -6.72 -0.09 -6.43
CA SER A 358 -5.57 -0.99 -6.52
C SER A 358 -4.21 -0.29 -6.73
N GLY A 359 -4.19 0.96 -7.16
CA GLY A 359 -3.03 1.85 -7.24
C GLY A 359 -2.72 2.61 -5.94
N GLY A 360 -3.56 2.48 -4.90
CA GLY A 360 -3.33 3.07 -3.58
C GLY A 360 -3.89 4.47 -3.36
N LYS A 361 -4.61 5.05 -4.34
CA LYS A 361 -5.36 6.29 -4.11
C LYS A 361 -6.57 6.05 -3.22
N VAL A 362 -6.91 7.09 -2.46
CA VAL A 362 -7.94 7.08 -1.44
C VAL A 362 -9.07 8.02 -1.84
N VAL A 363 -10.27 7.50 -2.01
CA VAL A 363 -11.48 8.28 -2.28
C VAL A 363 -12.16 8.61 -0.96
N VAL A 364 -12.39 9.90 -0.74
CA VAL A 364 -13.16 10.41 0.40
C VAL A 364 -14.42 11.07 -0.13
N THR A 365 -15.57 10.47 0.17
CA THR A 365 -16.88 11.04 -0.16
C THR A 365 -17.50 11.63 1.09
N ARG A 366 -18.04 12.85 1.03
CA ARG A 366 -18.67 13.52 2.18
C ARG A 366 -20.04 14.08 1.84
N GLU A 367 -20.94 14.04 2.82
CA GLU A 367 -22.21 14.79 2.77
C GLU A 367 -21.94 16.29 2.88
N LEU A 368 -22.75 17.10 2.21
CA LEU A 368 -22.74 18.55 2.26
C LEU A 368 -24.09 19.08 2.72
N ALA A 369 -24.09 20.14 3.52
CA ALA A 369 -25.22 21.05 3.68
C ALA A 369 -24.88 22.35 2.94
N VAL A 370 -25.39 22.47 1.71
CA VAL A 370 -25.11 23.58 0.79
C VAL A 370 -26.02 24.75 1.14
N ASN A 371 -25.43 25.90 1.45
CA ASN A 371 -26.17 27.13 1.73
C ASN A 371 -26.94 27.59 0.49
N THR A 372 -28.21 27.95 0.66
CA THR A 372 -29.07 28.40 -0.45
C THR A 372 -29.07 29.91 -0.63
N GLY A 373 -28.69 30.65 0.43
CA GLY A 373 -28.89 32.10 0.49
C GLY A 373 -30.35 32.52 0.77
N LEU A 374 -31.25 31.56 1.01
CA LEU A 374 -32.67 31.79 1.30
C LEU A 374 -32.97 31.66 2.79
N SER A 375 -34.10 32.24 3.21
CA SER A 375 -34.61 32.08 4.58
C SER A 375 -35.19 30.70 4.85
N ASN A 376 -35.70 30.02 3.81
CA ASN A 376 -36.20 28.65 3.90
C ASN A 376 -36.23 27.97 2.50
N PRO A 377 -35.65 26.77 2.33
CA PRO A 377 -34.72 26.12 3.26
C PRO A 377 -33.38 26.87 3.26
N THR A 378 -32.74 26.99 4.42
CA THR A 378 -31.43 27.66 4.54
C THR A 378 -30.29 26.85 3.92
N THR A 379 -30.45 25.52 3.89
CA THR A 379 -29.50 24.59 3.25
C THR A 379 -30.24 23.52 2.45
N VAL A 380 -29.58 22.98 1.44
CA VAL A 380 -29.98 21.76 0.72
C VAL A 380 -28.84 20.74 0.76
N PRO A 381 -29.11 19.42 0.71
CA PRO A 381 -28.05 18.43 0.74
C PRO A 381 -27.24 18.43 -0.57
N GLY A 382 -25.98 18.03 -0.47
CA GLY A 382 -25.10 17.75 -1.60
C GLY A 382 -24.08 16.67 -1.26
N VAL A 383 -23.22 16.34 -2.22
CA VAL A 383 -22.15 15.36 -2.05
C VAL A 383 -20.83 15.96 -2.51
N ALA A 384 -19.76 15.79 -1.74
CA ALA A 384 -18.40 16.07 -2.19
C ALA A 384 -17.64 14.76 -2.41
N VAL A 385 -16.89 14.68 -3.50
CA VAL A 385 -15.98 13.58 -3.84
C VAL A 385 -14.59 14.15 -3.96
N ARG A 386 -13.66 13.64 -3.15
CA ARG A 386 -12.24 14.00 -3.21
C ARG A 386 -11.38 12.75 -3.34
N VAL A 387 -10.24 12.87 -4.03
CA VAL A 387 -9.25 11.79 -4.13
C VAL A 387 -7.91 12.28 -3.62
N PHE A 388 -7.39 11.53 -2.65
CA PHE A 388 -6.06 11.71 -2.11
C PHE A 388 -5.12 10.66 -2.69
N ASP A 389 -3.93 11.07 -3.10
CA ASP A 389 -2.86 10.20 -3.56
C ASP A 389 -1.76 10.16 -2.50
N PRO A 390 -1.63 9.06 -1.75
CA PRO A 390 -0.61 8.92 -0.71
C PRO A 390 0.83 8.96 -1.25
N SER A 391 1.06 8.59 -2.51
CA SER A 391 2.41 8.54 -3.10
C SER A 391 2.99 9.92 -3.36
N SER A 392 2.14 10.86 -3.78
CA SER A 392 2.52 12.25 -4.02
C SER A 392 2.15 13.18 -2.86
N ASN A 393 1.42 12.67 -1.87
CA ASN A 393 0.87 13.45 -0.76
C ASN A 393 -0.01 14.63 -1.23
N THR A 394 -0.84 14.39 -2.26
CA THR A 394 -1.69 15.45 -2.86
C THR A 394 -3.14 15.03 -3.05
N TRP A 395 -4.04 16.01 -3.02
CA TRP A 395 -5.43 15.83 -3.45
C TRP A 395 -5.51 16.03 -4.96
N THR A 396 -5.72 14.95 -5.72
CA THR A 396 -5.67 14.97 -7.19
C THR A 396 -7.04 15.21 -7.84
N TYR A 397 -8.12 15.11 -7.08
CA TYR A 397 -9.49 15.33 -7.55
C TYR A 397 -10.37 15.90 -6.44
N SER A 398 -11.27 16.82 -6.79
CA SER A 398 -12.23 17.41 -5.85
C SER A 398 -13.42 18.03 -6.60
N GLN A 399 -14.58 17.39 -6.56
CA GLN A 399 -15.82 17.87 -7.19
C GLN A 399 -17.03 17.62 -6.29
N GLY A 400 -18.18 18.24 -6.63
CA GLY A 400 -19.43 18.05 -5.89
C GLY A 400 -20.62 17.71 -6.78
N ILE A 401 -21.56 16.93 -6.24
CA ILE A 401 -22.90 16.69 -6.78
C ILE A 401 -23.85 17.61 -6.02
N ILE A 402 -24.27 18.70 -6.66
CA ILE A 402 -25.08 19.76 -6.06
C ILE A 402 -26.28 20.03 -6.98
N GLY A 403 -27.47 20.09 -6.38
CA GLY A 403 -28.71 20.39 -7.10
C GLY A 403 -28.77 21.82 -7.62
N ASP A 404 -29.77 22.11 -8.45
CA ASP A 404 -30.03 23.46 -8.94
C ASP A 404 -30.55 24.34 -7.79
N LEU A 405 -29.74 25.34 -7.38
CA LEU A 405 -30.08 26.29 -6.33
C LEU A 405 -31.01 27.41 -6.82
N THR A 406 -31.15 27.56 -8.14
CA THR A 406 -31.96 28.59 -8.80
C THR A 406 -33.31 28.09 -9.30
N LYS A 407 -33.61 26.82 -9.06
CA LYS A 407 -34.79 26.17 -9.59
C LYS A 407 -36.08 26.89 -9.21
N SER A 408 -36.96 27.07 -10.20
CA SER A 408 -38.28 27.70 -10.00
C SER A 408 -39.09 26.91 -8.97
N GLY A 409 -39.59 27.59 -7.94
CA GLY A 409 -40.29 26.98 -6.79
C GLY A 409 -39.38 26.66 -5.59
N GLY A 410 -38.07 26.90 -5.68
CA GLY A 410 -37.09 26.70 -4.60
C GLY A 410 -35.96 25.73 -4.99
N PRO A 411 -34.87 25.70 -4.21
CA PRO A 411 -33.67 24.93 -4.53
C PRO A 411 -33.90 23.42 -4.43
N SER A 412 -33.12 22.67 -5.20
CA SER A 412 -33.02 21.20 -5.13
C SER A 412 -31.67 20.76 -4.56
N GLY A 413 -31.59 19.53 -4.05
CA GLY A 413 -30.36 18.98 -3.48
C GLY A 413 -30.22 17.48 -3.75
N TYR A 414 -29.05 16.95 -3.45
CA TYR A 414 -28.73 15.52 -3.56
C TYR A 414 -28.25 14.99 -2.22
N LYS A 415 -29.04 14.10 -1.63
CA LYS A 415 -28.74 13.47 -0.35
C LYS A 415 -28.14 12.09 -0.58
N LEU A 416 -27.03 11.80 0.07
CA LEU A 416 -26.48 10.45 0.10
C LEU A 416 -27.44 9.49 0.81
N GLU A 417 -27.62 8.30 0.26
CA GLU A 417 -28.33 7.22 0.95
C GLU A 417 -27.34 6.45 1.82
N SER A 418 -27.61 6.35 3.13
CA SER A 418 -27.06 5.49 4.23
C SER A 418 -25.65 4.84 4.17
N MET A 419 -25.17 4.43 5.35
CA MET A 419 -23.77 4.18 5.75
C MET A 419 -22.94 3.17 4.92
N ASP A 420 -23.55 2.22 4.21
CA ASP A 420 -22.82 1.14 3.49
C ASP A 420 -22.79 1.30 1.96
N LEU A 421 -23.32 2.40 1.42
CA LEU A 421 -23.92 2.41 0.08
C LEU A 421 -23.11 3.14 -1.01
N ILE A 422 -21.98 3.77 -0.66
CA ILE A 422 -21.17 4.60 -1.57
C ILE A 422 -19.81 3.97 -1.90
N ALA A 423 -19.42 2.89 -1.23
CA ALA A 423 -18.18 2.20 -1.53
C ALA A 423 -18.40 1.11 -2.59
N SER A 424 -18.94 1.47 -3.76
CA SER A 424 -18.45 0.75 -4.94
C SER A 424 -16.96 1.04 -4.96
N GLN A 425 -16.14 0.02 -4.73
CA GLN A 425 -14.70 0.18 -4.94
C GLN A 425 -14.53 0.79 -6.33
N PRO A 426 -13.72 1.86 -6.47
CA PRO A 426 -13.59 2.50 -7.77
C PRO A 426 -13.02 1.48 -8.75
N VAL A 427 -13.66 1.34 -9.92
CA VAL A 427 -13.21 0.43 -10.97
C VAL A 427 -13.13 1.20 -12.27
N ASN A 428 -12.04 1.01 -13.03
CA ASN A 428 -11.88 1.56 -14.38
C ASN A 428 -12.17 3.07 -14.44
N ASN A 429 -11.54 3.88 -13.58
CA ASN A 429 -11.75 5.33 -13.50
C ASN A 429 -13.20 5.77 -13.21
N THR A 430 -14.00 4.90 -12.58
CA THR A 430 -15.42 5.15 -12.28
C THR A 430 -15.71 4.95 -10.80
N LEU A 431 -16.33 5.97 -10.18
CA LEU A 431 -16.89 5.90 -8.83
C LEU A 431 -18.42 5.96 -8.94
N TYR A 432 -19.12 4.95 -8.41
CA TYR A 432 -20.58 4.97 -8.38
C TYR A 432 -21.09 5.62 -7.10
N VAL A 433 -21.78 6.75 -7.25
CA VAL A 433 -22.41 7.46 -6.13
C VAL A 433 -23.92 7.32 -6.24
N ARG A 434 -24.56 6.87 -5.17
CA ARG A 434 -26.02 6.87 -5.05
C ARG A 434 -26.48 8.08 -4.26
N ALA A 435 -27.39 8.85 -4.85
CA ALA A 435 -28.01 9.96 -4.14
C ALA A 435 -29.49 10.08 -4.48
N GLU A 436 -30.29 10.42 -3.47
CA GLU A 436 -31.68 10.80 -3.60
C GLU A 436 -31.75 12.29 -3.92
N CYS A 437 -32.49 12.65 -4.96
CA CYS A 437 -32.83 14.03 -5.19
C CYS A 437 -33.85 14.47 -4.13
N THR A 438 -33.55 15.53 -3.39
CA THR A 438 -34.43 16.06 -2.35
C THR A 438 -34.80 17.53 -2.58
N ASN A 439 -35.77 17.99 -1.78
CA ASN A 439 -36.36 19.33 -1.85
C ASN A 439 -37.17 19.48 -3.14
N ASN A 440 -37.15 20.63 -3.82
CA ASN A 440 -38.01 20.92 -4.98
C ASN A 440 -37.63 20.09 -6.24
N CYS A 441 -37.63 18.77 -6.14
CA CYS A 441 -37.42 17.82 -7.21
C CYS A 441 -38.27 16.55 -7.01
N ASP A 442 -38.10 15.57 -7.89
CA ASP A 442 -38.99 14.42 -8.07
C ASP A 442 -38.82 13.31 -7.01
N GLY A 443 -37.92 13.47 -6.04
CA GLY A 443 -37.63 12.42 -5.05
C GLY A 443 -36.91 11.22 -5.65
N SER A 444 -36.41 11.32 -6.89
CA SER A 444 -35.80 10.18 -7.57
C SER A 444 -34.48 9.79 -6.92
N LYS A 445 -34.25 8.49 -6.79
CA LYS A 445 -32.94 7.94 -6.43
C LYS A 445 -32.16 7.76 -7.71
N LYS A 446 -30.94 8.29 -7.75
CA LYS A 446 -30.08 8.26 -8.93
C LYS A 446 -28.76 7.57 -8.63
N LEU A 447 -28.23 6.90 -9.65
CA LEU A 447 -26.88 6.35 -9.69
C LEU A 447 -26.03 7.24 -10.60
N PHE A 448 -24.98 7.83 -10.04
CA PHE A 448 -24.01 8.67 -10.72
C PHE A 448 -22.72 7.87 -10.96
N ALA A 449 -22.34 7.66 -12.22
CA ALA A 449 -21.07 7.05 -12.58
C ALA A 449 -19.99 8.13 -12.74
N VAL A 450 -19.45 8.62 -11.63
CA VAL A 450 -18.50 9.73 -11.62
C VAL A 450 -17.18 9.31 -12.25
N ALA A 451 -16.77 10.02 -13.30
CA ALA A 451 -15.48 9.86 -13.94
C ALA A 451 -14.39 10.51 -13.08
N VAL A 452 -13.43 9.71 -12.65
CA VAL A 452 -12.29 10.18 -11.84
C VAL A 452 -11.03 9.60 -12.44
N THR A 453 -10.21 10.50 -13.01
CA THR A 453 -8.98 10.13 -13.72
C THR A 453 -7.94 9.55 -12.75
N GLY A 454 -7.32 8.45 -13.17
CA GLY A 454 -6.24 7.82 -12.43
C GLY A 454 -6.70 6.89 -11.31
N MET A 455 -7.98 6.48 -11.28
CA MET A 455 -8.41 5.37 -10.42
C MET A 455 -8.22 4.05 -11.18
N GLY A 456 -7.46 3.12 -10.59
CA GLY A 456 -7.23 1.78 -11.11
C GLY A 456 -8.45 0.85 -10.98
N THR A 457 -8.20 -0.46 -10.98
CA THR A 457 -9.24 -1.44 -10.61
C THR A 457 -9.55 -1.34 -9.12
N SER A 458 -10.69 -1.86 -8.70
CA SER A 458 -11.04 -1.96 -7.28
C SER A 458 -9.90 -2.61 -6.50
N TYR A 459 -9.59 -2.12 -5.30
CA TYR A 459 -8.77 -2.90 -4.40
C TYR A 459 -9.49 -4.23 -4.14
N PRO A 460 -8.89 -5.39 -4.47
CA PRO A 460 -9.69 -6.60 -4.51
C PRO A 460 -10.00 -7.16 -3.14
N GLN A 461 -11.28 -7.45 -2.91
CA GLN A 461 -11.71 -8.61 -2.11
C GLN A 461 -11.63 -9.92 -2.93
N GLY A 462 -11.09 -9.90 -4.16
CA GLY A 462 -10.93 -11.11 -4.98
C GLY A 462 -10.74 -10.89 -6.48
N ASP A 463 -9.92 -9.92 -6.91
CA ASP A 463 -9.57 -9.81 -8.32
C ASP A 463 -8.86 -11.11 -8.72
N ILE A 464 -9.50 -11.79 -9.66
CA ILE A 464 -8.95 -12.89 -10.41
C ILE A 464 -7.74 -12.31 -11.15
N LEU A 465 -6.53 -12.62 -10.66
CA LEU A 465 -5.35 -12.58 -11.52
C LEU A 465 -5.69 -13.45 -12.74
N VAL A 466 -5.61 -12.84 -13.92
CA VAL A 466 -6.04 -13.39 -15.20
C VAL A 466 -5.70 -14.88 -15.29
N ALA A 467 -6.74 -15.73 -15.29
CA ALA A 467 -6.63 -17.16 -15.58
C ALA A 467 -6.30 -17.36 -17.07
N ASN A 468 -5.07 -17.00 -17.42
CA ASN A 468 -4.27 -17.42 -18.56
C ASN A 468 -2.77 -17.29 -18.25
N THR A 469 -2.38 -17.05 -16.99
CA THR A 469 -1.02 -17.36 -16.56
C THR A 469 -0.95 -18.87 -16.38
N PRO A 470 -0.02 -19.59 -17.04
CA PRO A 470 0.39 -20.92 -16.57
C PRO A 470 0.61 -20.82 -15.06
N ALA A 471 0.26 -21.87 -14.29
CA ALA A 471 0.51 -21.95 -12.85
C ALA A 471 1.75 -21.13 -12.51
N GLN A 472 1.59 -20.07 -11.69
CA GLN A 472 2.68 -19.14 -11.38
C GLN A 472 3.87 -20.03 -11.03
N PRO A 473 4.96 -20.02 -11.83
CA PRO A 473 6.13 -20.80 -11.48
C PRO A 473 6.50 -20.36 -10.08
N ALA A 474 6.76 -21.34 -9.19
CA ALA A 474 7.11 -21.06 -7.81
C ALA A 474 8.14 -19.90 -7.75
N PRO A 475 8.02 -18.96 -6.79
CA PRO A 475 9.04 -17.94 -6.58
C PRO A 475 10.43 -18.58 -6.63
N GLY A 476 11.35 -17.94 -7.36
CA GLY A 476 12.68 -18.47 -7.52
C GLY A 476 13.48 -18.24 -6.24
N ALA A 477 14.22 -19.26 -5.80
CA ALA A 477 15.15 -19.14 -4.67
C ALA A 477 16.06 -17.92 -4.86
N TYR A 478 15.91 -16.93 -3.98
CA TYR A 478 16.63 -15.68 -4.03
C TYR A 478 17.73 -15.67 -2.98
N VAL A 479 18.96 -15.39 -3.40
CA VAL A 479 20.09 -15.24 -2.48
C VAL A 479 20.58 -13.79 -2.51
N ALA A 480 20.56 -13.11 -1.38
CA ALA A 480 21.10 -11.77 -1.25
C ALA A 480 22.49 -11.83 -0.63
N LEU A 481 23.49 -11.44 -1.41
CA LEU A 481 24.89 -11.34 -1.03
C LEU A 481 25.24 -9.86 -0.83
N GLY A 482 26.45 -9.58 -0.36
CA GLY A 482 27.02 -8.25 -0.35
C GLY A 482 27.54 -7.80 1.00
N ASP A 483 27.82 -6.51 1.07
CA ASP A 483 28.34 -5.83 2.26
C ASP A 483 27.23 -5.20 3.11
N SER A 484 27.59 -4.17 3.88
CA SER A 484 26.70 -3.45 4.79
C SER A 484 25.54 -2.74 4.10
N TYR A 485 25.68 -2.36 2.83
CA TYR A 485 24.60 -1.74 2.05
C TYR A 485 23.52 -2.77 1.71
N SER A 486 23.92 -4.02 1.42
CA SER A 486 23.03 -5.16 1.26
C SER A 486 22.50 -5.72 2.57
N SER A 487 23.29 -5.75 3.64
CA SER A 487 22.83 -6.26 4.94
C SER A 487 21.82 -5.33 5.60
N GLY A 488 21.87 -4.03 5.30
CA GLY A 488 21.01 -3.02 5.92
C GLY A 488 21.57 -2.49 7.24
N GLU A 489 22.90 -2.38 7.35
CA GLU A 489 23.59 -1.80 8.50
C GLU A 489 22.94 -0.47 8.91
N GLY A 490 22.65 -0.34 10.21
CA GLY A 490 22.01 0.83 10.78
C GLY A 490 20.49 0.84 10.79
N VAL A 491 19.85 -0.14 10.15
CA VAL A 491 18.40 -0.27 10.14
C VAL A 491 17.97 -1.43 11.03
N GLU A 492 17.53 -1.14 12.24
CA GLU A 492 16.97 -2.16 13.16
C GLU A 492 15.50 -2.49 12.83
N PRO A 493 14.99 -3.67 13.21
CA PRO A 493 15.69 -4.74 13.93
C PRO A 493 16.55 -5.60 12.99
N PHE A 494 17.67 -6.09 13.52
CA PHE A 494 18.47 -7.12 12.85
C PHE A 494 17.89 -8.52 13.09
N GLU A 495 18.15 -9.44 12.16
CA GLU A 495 17.81 -10.85 12.29
C GLU A 495 18.45 -11.43 13.55
N ASP A 496 17.68 -12.27 14.26
CA ASP A 496 18.16 -13.00 15.43
C ASP A 496 19.48 -13.72 15.12
N GLY A 497 20.51 -13.43 15.90
CA GLY A 497 21.84 -14.02 15.74
C GLY A 497 22.81 -13.22 14.86
N SER A 498 22.34 -12.24 14.08
CA SER A 498 23.20 -11.41 13.21
C SER A 498 23.80 -10.16 13.89
N ASP A 499 23.42 -9.91 15.15
CA ASP A 499 24.01 -8.89 16.02
C ASP A 499 24.40 -9.49 17.39
N THR A 500 25.45 -10.31 17.39
CA THR A 500 25.99 -10.99 18.57
C THR A 500 27.49 -10.78 18.69
N SER A 501 28.14 -11.26 19.76
CA SER A 501 29.60 -11.21 19.84
C SER A 501 30.32 -12.11 18.83
N ALA A 502 29.59 -13.00 18.14
CA ALA A 502 30.15 -13.99 17.20
C ALA A 502 29.78 -13.70 15.74
N ASP A 503 28.65 -13.04 15.48
CA ASP A 503 28.17 -12.65 14.15
C ASP A 503 27.72 -11.18 14.25
N LYS A 504 28.35 -10.32 13.46
CA LYS A 504 28.10 -8.88 13.36
C LYS A 504 27.72 -8.48 11.93
N CYS A 505 27.14 -9.39 11.18
CA CYS A 505 26.70 -9.12 9.82
C CYS A 505 25.58 -8.07 9.76
N HIS A 506 24.85 -7.85 10.86
CA HIS A 506 23.80 -6.84 10.99
C HIS A 506 22.81 -6.90 9.82
N ARG A 507 22.19 -8.07 9.66
CA ARG A 507 21.20 -8.32 8.61
C ARG A 507 19.86 -7.75 9.04
N SER A 508 19.47 -6.61 8.49
CA SER A 508 18.23 -5.92 8.83
C SER A 508 17.00 -6.64 8.27
N GLU A 509 15.94 -6.71 9.07
CA GLU A 509 14.61 -7.10 8.59
C GLU A 509 14.03 -6.12 7.56
N LEU A 510 14.56 -4.90 7.49
CA LEU A 510 14.19 -3.83 6.56
C LEU A 510 15.25 -3.59 5.47
N ALA A 511 16.26 -4.46 5.35
CA ALA A 511 17.22 -4.41 4.24
C ALA A 511 16.52 -4.52 2.88
N TYR A 512 17.07 -3.89 1.85
CA TYR A 512 16.45 -3.88 0.52
C TYR A 512 16.17 -5.30 0.01
N ALA A 513 17.04 -6.27 0.32
CA ALA A 513 16.83 -7.66 -0.08
C ALA A 513 15.53 -8.24 0.50
N LYS A 514 15.24 -7.97 1.77
CA LYS A 514 14.00 -8.39 2.42
C LYS A 514 12.80 -7.67 1.83
N LEU A 515 12.93 -6.40 1.45
CA LEU A 515 11.86 -5.63 0.82
C LEU A 515 11.57 -6.13 -0.61
N VAL A 516 12.61 -6.41 -1.41
CA VAL A 516 12.51 -7.05 -2.73
C VAL A 516 11.80 -8.39 -2.61
N SER A 517 12.19 -9.22 -1.64
CA SER A 517 11.57 -10.54 -1.43
C SER A 517 10.11 -10.48 -1.01
N ARG A 518 9.67 -9.36 -0.41
CA ARG A 518 8.26 -9.12 -0.04
C ARG A 518 7.46 -8.48 -1.18
N ASN A 519 8.09 -8.10 -2.29
CA ASN A 519 7.42 -7.45 -3.40
C ASN A 519 6.76 -8.48 -4.33
N PRO A 520 5.42 -8.46 -4.50
CA PRO A 520 4.69 -9.49 -5.24
C PRO A 520 4.92 -9.45 -6.76
N LYS A 521 5.56 -8.38 -7.27
CA LYS A 521 5.83 -8.22 -8.71
C LYS A 521 7.05 -9.02 -9.16
N VAL A 522 7.99 -9.32 -8.26
CA VAL A 522 9.23 -10.03 -8.59
C VAL A 522 9.18 -11.48 -8.12
N LYS A 523 9.87 -12.37 -8.84
CA LYS A 523 9.94 -13.80 -8.53
C LYS A 523 11.20 -14.12 -7.70
N ALA A 524 11.45 -13.32 -6.68
CA ALA A 524 12.61 -13.44 -5.80
C ALA A 524 12.12 -13.74 -4.38
N ASP A 525 12.44 -14.92 -3.86
CA ASP A 525 11.98 -15.37 -2.54
C ASP A 525 13.14 -15.82 -1.65
N LEU A 526 13.42 -15.02 -0.61
CA LEU A 526 14.44 -15.31 0.40
C LEU A 526 14.04 -16.47 1.32
N THR A 527 12.75 -16.85 1.40
CA THR A 527 12.33 -18.00 2.23
C THR A 527 12.75 -19.34 1.65
N THR A 528 12.99 -19.38 0.34
CA THR A 528 13.48 -20.54 -0.41
C THR A 528 14.91 -20.36 -0.90
N GLY A 529 15.55 -19.23 -0.57
CA GLY A 529 16.97 -18.96 -0.76
C GLY A 529 17.62 -18.55 0.57
N GLU A 530 18.50 -17.54 0.56
CA GLU A 530 19.29 -17.16 1.74
C GLU A 530 19.62 -15.66 1.78
N PHE A 531 19.69 -15.09 2.99
CA PHE A 531 20.20 -13.74 3.20
C PHE A 531 21.59 -13.80 3.81
N ALA A 532 22.63 -13.70 2.97
CA ALA A 532 24.02 -13.92 3.35
C ALA A 532 24.87 -12.63 3.34
N ALA A 533 24.28 -11.49 2.96
CA ALA A 533 24.95 -10.20 3.04
C ALA A 533 25.43 -9.92 4.47
N CYS A 534 26.55 -9.20 4.57
CA CYS A 534 27.24 -9.09 5.84
C CYS A 534 28.04 -7.79 5.93
N SER A 535 27.78 -7.03 6.99
CA SER A 535 28.49 -5.79 7.27
C SER A 535 30.01 -5.99 7.32
N GLY A 536 30.75 -5.09 6.67
CA GLY A 536 32.22 -5.17 6.57
C GLY A 536 32.75 -6.16 5.52
N ALA A 537 31.88 -6.91 4.82
CA ALA A 537 32.33 -7.87 3.81
C ALA A 537 33.09 -7.20 2.65
N LYS A 538 34.12 -7.91 2.19
CA LYS A 538 34.90 -7.64 0.96
C LYS A 538 34.66 -8.75 -0.05
N THR A 539 35.11 -8.57 -1.29
CA THR A 539 35.07 -9.61 -2.34
C THR A 539 35.57 -10.99 -1.87
N GLU A 540 36.66 -11.05 -1.09
CA GLU A 540 37.21 -12.31 -0.51
C GLU A 540 36.27 -13.04 0.45
N HIS A 541 35.33 -12.31 1.09
CA HIS A 541 34.30 -12.89 1.95
C HIS A 541 33.08 -13.35 1.14
N VAL A 542 32.89 -12.82 -0.07
CA VAL A 542 31.89 -13.35 -1.00
C VAL A 542 32.43 -14.64 -1.61
N GLN A 543 33.64 -14.61 -2.15
CA GLN A 543 34.27 -15.72 -2.83
C GLN A 543 35.61 -16.12 -2.19
N LEU A 544 35.73 -17.38 -1.79
CA LEU A 544 37.03 -17.95 -1.44
C LEU A 544 37.75 -18.31 -2.75
N THR A 545 38.60 -17.41 -3.25
CA THR A 545 39.55 -17.75 -4.32
C THR A 545 40.82 -18.29 -3.67
N PRO A 546 41.16 -19.59 -3.77
CA PRO A 546 42.41 -20.09 -3.22
C PRO A 546 43.57 -19.52 -4.04
N THR A 547 44.42 -18.67 -3.44
CA THR A 547 45.71 -18.39 -4.07
C THR A 547 46.67 -19.56 -3.79
N PRO A 548 47.69 -19.82 -4.64
CA PRO A 548 48.63 -20.92 -4.45
C PRO A 548 49.41 -20.91 -3.11
N ASN A 549 49.24 -19.87 -2.28
CA ASN A 549 49.96 -19.68 -1.01
C ASN A 549 49.05 -19.53 0.23
N ASP A 550 47.72 -19.71 0.16
CA ASP A 550 46.84 -19.47 1.33
C ASP A 550 46.79 -20.68 2.30
N PRO A 551 47.10 -20.46 3.58
CA PRO A 551 46.05 -20.02 4.49
C PRO A 551 46.45 -18.85 5.40
N PRO A 552 45.49 -18.00 5.79
CA PRO A 552 45.24 -17.86 7.22
C PRO A 552 43.76 -17.65 7.59
N THR A 553 43.48 -17.78 8.89
CA THR A 553 42.22 -17.43 9.57
C THR A 553 41.67 -16.08 9.11
N TYR A 554 40.67 -16.10 8.22
CA TYR A 554 39.89 -14.91 7.93
C TYR A 554 38.84 -14.72 9.03
N ASN A 555 38.60 -13.44 9.27
CA ASN A 555 37.80 -12.74 10.26
C ASN A 555 36.43 -13.38 10.51
N THR A 556 35.68 -12.86 11.50
CA THR A 556 34.34 -13.32 11.91
C THR A 556 33.30 -13.47 10.80
N GLU A 557 33.52 -12.95 9.59
CA GLU A 557 32.51 -12.91 8.53
C GLU A 557 32.47 -14.21 7.68
N PRO A 558 31.28 -14.79 7.45
CA PRO A 558 31.12 -16.05 6.73
C PRO A 558 31.28 -15.90 5.21
N LEU A 559 31.71 -16.98 4.55
CA LEU A 559 31.71 -17.07 3.09
C LEU A 559 30.29 -17.04 2.56
N GLN A 560 30.00 -16.15 1.60
CA GLN A 560 28.63 -15.95 1.17
C GLN A 560 28.21 -16.88 0.01
N VAL A 561 29.12 -17.21 -0.91
CA VAL A 561 28.81 -18.12 -2.05
C VAL A 561 28.41 -19.54 -1.62
N THR A 562 28.69 -19.95 -0.38
CA THR A 562 28.24 -21.25 0.15
C THR A 562 26.72 -21.35 0.29
N ASN A 563 26.02 -20.21 0.20
CA ASN A 563 24.56 -20.12 0.20
C ASN A 563 23.95 -20.21 -1.21
N LEU A 564 24.80 -20.24 -2.25
CA LEU A 564 24.37 -20.45 -3.63
C LEU A 564 24.27 -21.93 -3.94
N ASN A 565 23.33 -22.29 -4.81
CA ASN A 565 23.25 -23.63 -5.38
C ASN A 565 22.58 -23.59 -6.77
N VAL A 566 22.54 -24.75 -7.42
CA VAL A 566 21.98 -24.91 -8.78
C VAL A 566 20.49 -24.53 -8.90
N ASN A 567 19.75 -24.45 -7.78
CA ASN A 567 18.36 -24.04 -7.77
C ASN A 567 18.18 -22.53 -7.54
N THR A 568 19.22 -21.79 -7.15
CA THR A 568 19.19 -20.33 -7.03
C THR A 568 18.77 -19.70 -8.37
N LYS A 569 17.81 -18.78 -8.32
CA LYS A 569 17.20 -18.13 -9.50
C LYS A 569 17.44 -16.63 -9.57
N VAL A 570 17.62 -16.00 -8.42
CA VAL A 570 17.90 -14.56 -8.32
C VAL A 570 19.03 -14.37 -7.34
N VAL A 571 19.98 -13.49 -7.67
CA VAL A 571 21.02 -13.02 -6.77
C VAL A 571 21.05 -11.49 -6.82
N THR A 572 21.17 -10.83 -5.68
CA THR A 572 21.54 -9.41 -5.61
C THR A 572 22.82 -9.25 -4.81
N ILE A 573 23.60 -8.22 -5.12
CA ILE A 573 24.85 -7.93 -4.43
C ILE A 573 25.26 -6.45 -4.53
N THR A 574 25.66 -5.85 -3.42
CA THR A 574 26.58 -4.69 -3.37
C THR A 574 27.92 -5.16 -2.82
N ILE A 575 29.03 -4.90 -3.51
CA ILE A 575 30.37 -5.26 -3.01
C ILE A 575 31.45 -4.39 -3.64
N GLY A 576 32.52 -4.13 -2.89
CA GLY A 576 33.70 -3.41 -3.37
C GLY A 576 34.05 -2.15 -2.56
N GLY A 577 33.11 -1.56 -1.84
CA GLY A 577 33.36 -0.40 -0.97
C GLY A 577 34.43 -0.71 0.09
N ASN A 578 34.30 -1.84 0.79
CA ASN A 578 35.28 -2.24 1.81
C ASN A 578 36.66 -2.58 1.22
N ASN A 579 36.75 -3.04 -0.02
CA ASN A 579 38.02 -3.33 -0.70
C ASN A 579 38.84 -2.05 -0.86
N ILE A 580 38.18 -0.95 -1.27
CA ILE A 580 38.84 0.33 -1.54
C ILE A 580 39.15 1.13 -0.26
N GLY A 581 38.75 0.62 0.91
CA GLY A 581 38.97 1.30 2.20
C GLY A 581 37.99 2.44 2.44
N PHE A 582 36.71 2.28 2.05
CA PHE A 582 35.70 3.34 2.15
C PHE A 582 35.53 3.87 3.58
N VAL A 583 35.67 3.01 4.60
CA VAL A 583 35.61 3.42 6.02
C VAL A 583 36.75 4.39 6.37
N ASP A 584 37.99 4.10 5.95
CA ASP A 584 39.13 4.98 6.20
C ASP A 584 38.98 6.31 5.45
N PHE A 585 38.51 6.24 4.19
CA PHE A 585 38.23 7.42 3.38
C PHE A 585 37.13 8.30 3.98
N GLY A 586 35.99 7.71 4.35
CA GLY A 586 34.88 8.41 5.01
C GLY A 586 35.27 8.99 6.37
N THR A 587 36.08 8.27 7.15
CA THR A 587 36.65 8.78 8.40
C THR A 587 37.53 10.00 8.17
N ALA A 588 38.35 10.00 7.10
CA ALA A 588 39.15 11.16 6.73
C ALA A 588 38.28 12.35 6.30
N CYS A 589 37.13 12.12 5.66
CA CYS A 589 36.16 13.18 5.31
C CYS A 589 35.43 13.73 6.53
N ALA A 590 35.11 12.90 7.52
CA ALA A 590 34.34 13.30 8.70
C ALA A 590 35.18 13.92 9.83
N ASN A 591 36.50 13.75 9.79
CA ASN A 591 37.40 14.19 10.85
C ASN A 591 37.80 15.66 10.67
N PRO A 592 37.50 16.55 11.65
CA PRO A 592 37.77 17.98 11.56
C PRO A 592 39.27 18.36 11.54
N THR A 593 40.16 17.38 11.75
CA THR A 593 41.62 17.56 11.71
C THR A 593 42.28 16.86 10.51
N SER A 594 41.48 16.25 9.64
CA SER A 594 41.91 15.55 8.43
C SER A 594 41.15 16.10 7.21
N THR A 595 41.47 15.59 6.02
CA THR A 595 40.74 15.88 4.78
C THR A 595 40.78 14.65 3.88
N CYS A 596 39.72 14.48 3.09
CA CYS A 596 39.64 13.48 2.03
C CYS A 596 39.63 14.11 0.63
N ARG A 597 39.89 15.41 0.51
CA ARG A 597 39.90 16.17 -0.74
C ARG A 597 40.73 15.49 -1.83
N ILE A 598 40.40 15.79 -3.08
CA ILE A 598 41.10 15.25 -4.25
C ILE A 598 42.61 15.48 -4.11
N GLY A 599 43.38 14.40 -4.26
CA GLY A 599 44.84 14.39 -4.11
C GLY A 599 45.36 14.21 -2.69
N SER A 600 44.50 14.10 -1.68
CA SER A 600 44.88 13.67 -0.31
C SER A 600 45.36 12.21 -0.29
N SER A 601 46.03 11.79 0.78
CA SER A 601 46.45 10.39 0.94
C SER A 601 45.25 9.43 0.97
N ALA A 602 44.16 9.81 1.64
CA ALA A 602 42.93 9.02 1.67
C ALA A 602 42.32 8.86 0.27
N HIS A 603 42.18 9.97 -0.47
CA HIS A 603 41.66 9.97 -1.84
C HIS A 603 42.52 9.14 -2.81
N THR A 604 43.83 9.40 -2.82
CA THR A 604 44.76 8.71 -3.71
C THR A 604 44.88 7.22 -3.41
N THR A 605 44.75 6.80 -2.15
CA THR A 605 44.69 5.38 -1.76
C THR A 605 43.40 4.73 -2.29
N ALA A 606 42.24 5.34 -2.04
CA ALA A 606 40.96 4.79 -2.51
C ALA A 606 40.92 4.67 -4.04
N VAL A 607 41.28 5.74 -4.77
CA VAL A 607 41.34 5.73 -6.24
C VAL A 607 42.41 4.76 -6.76
N GLY A 608 43.53 4.62 -6.05
CA GLY A 608 44.57 3.63 -6.38
C GLY A 608 44.01 2.20 -6.33
N LYS A 609 43.26 1.85 -5.29
CA LYS A 609 42.63 0.54 -5.15
C LYS A 609 41.52 0.29 -6.17
N ILE A 610 40.66 1.29 -6.42
CA ILE A 610 39.63 1.24 -7.48
C ILE A 610 40.26 0.85 -8.82
N ASN A 611 41.39 1.46 -9.17
CA ASN A 611 42.01 1.27 -10.48
C ASN A 611 42.87 0.00 -10.60
N ASN A 612 43.54 -0.41 -9.51
CA ASN A 612 44.61 -1.40 -9.60
C ASN A 612 44.31 -2.75 -8.92
N GLU A 613 43.37 -2.81 -7.98
CA GLU A 613 43.10 -4.01 -7.17
C GLU A 613 41.67 -4.53 -7.40
N LEU A 614 40.70 -3.63 -7.23
CA LEU A 614 39.27 -3.94 -7.32
C LEU A 614 38.83 -4.64 -8.62
N PRO A 615 39.35 -4.30 -9.82
CA PRO A 615 38.79 -4.83 -11.06
C PRO A 615 38.90 -6.36 -11.16
N SER A 616 40.07 -6.92 -10.84
CA SER A 616 40.28 -8.37 -10.85
C SER A 616 39.50 -9.08 -9.74
N GLU A 617 39.38 -8.45 -8.57
CA GLU A 617 38.66 -9.03 -7.44
C GLU A 617 37.15 -9.11 -7.70
N LEU A 618 36.57 -8.08 -8.32
CA LEU A 618 35.17 -8.07 -8.74
C LEU A 618 34.92 -9.06 -9.89
N GLU A 619 35.83 -9.12 -10.88
CA GLU A 619 35.71 -10.07 -12.00
C GLU A 619 35.64 -11.51 -11.49
N ASP A 620 36.57 -11.89 -10.61
CA ASP A 620 36.56 -13.20 -9.98
C ASP A 620 35.25 -13.42 -9.22
N THR A 621 34.78 -12.43 -8.45
CA THR A 621 33.57 -12.53 -7.62
C THR A 621 32.33 -12.81 -8.46
N TYR A 622 32.13 -12.04 -9.52
CA TYR A 622 30.96 -12.21 -10.38
C TYR A 622 31.00 -13.53 -11.14
N ARG A 623 32.19 -13.95 -11.61
CA ARG A 623 32.36 -15.27 -12.24
C ARG A 623 32.04 -16.40 -11.26
N LYS A 624 32.54 -16.31 -10.02
CA LYS A 624 32.27 -17.31 -8.98
C LYS A 624 30.77 -17.41 -8.66
N ILE A 625 30.07 -16.29 -8.53
CA ILE A 625 28.61 -16.28 -8.33
C ILE A 625 27.88 -16.92 -9.52
N LEU A 626 28.26 -16.56 -10.75
CA LEU A 626 27.65 -17.09 -11.98
C LEU A 626 27.88 -18.60 -12.13
N ASP A 627 29.01 -19.12 -11.64
CA ASP A 627 29.38 -20.53 -11.70
C ASP A 627 28.67 -21.36 -10.61
N GLU A 628 28.54 -20.85 -9.38
CA GLU A 628 27.84 -21.53 -8.27
C GLU A 628 26.31 -21.48 -8.41
N ALA A 629 25.79 -20.46 -9.12
CA ALA A 629 24.37 -20.29 -9.42
C ALA A 629 24.12 -20.23 -10.94
N PRO A 630 24.31 -21.36 -11.67
CA PRO A 630 24.26 -21.38 -13.13
C PRO A 630 22.88 -21.06 -13.73
N ALA A 631 21.82 -21.09 -12.91
CA ALA A 631 20.46 -20.77 -13.32
C ALA A 631 19.96 -19.40 -12.82
N ALA A 632 20.80 -18.63 -12.13
CA ALA A 632 20.40 -17.37 -11.53
C ALA A 632 20.60 -16.17 -12.46
N GLN A 633 19.67 -15.22 -12.35
CA GLN A 633 19.86 -13.83 -12.75
C GLN A 633 20.56 -13.10 -11.60
N VAL A 634 21.70 -12.47 -11.86
CA VAL A 634 22.57 -11.81 -10.88
C VAL A 634 22.51 -10.31 -11.12
N TYR A 635 22.03 -9.57 -10.13
CA TYR A 635 21.89 -8.11 -10.17
C TYR A 635 22.95 -7.49 -9.25
N VAL A 636 23.90 -6.79 -9.85
CA VAL A 636 24.97 -6.06 -9.16
C VAL A 636 24.51 -4.62 -9.01
N LEU A 637 24.26 -4.20 -7.77
CA LEU A 637 23.87 -2.84 -7.45
C LEU A 637 25.12 -2.03 -7.05
N ASP A 638 25.19 -0.78 -7.51
CA ASP A 638 26.25 0.18 -7.15
C ASP A 638 25.90 0.95 -5.85
N TYR A 639 26.70 1.95 -5.48
CA TYR A 639 26.54 2.70 -4.23
C TYR A 639 25.93 4.09 -4.47
N PRO A 640 24.96 4.56 -3.67
CA PRO A 640 24.35 5.85 -3.90
C PRO A 640 25.31 6.99 -3.56
N GLN A 641 25.10 8.12 -4.22
CA GLN A 641 25.84 9.35 -3.93
C GLN A 641 25.49 9.89 -2.53
N VAL A 642 26.33 9.58 -1.55
CA VAL A 642 26.12 9.93 -0.14
C VAL A 642 26.26 11.43 0.11
N ALA A 643 27.25 12.08 -0.52
CA ALA A 643 27.57 13.50 -0.31
C ALA A 643 26.77 14.44 -1.23
N PRO A 644 26.40 15.65 -0.78
CA PRO A 644 25.61 16.60 -1.57
C PRO A 644 26.41 17.19 -2.72
N ILE A 645 25.70 17.69 -3.73
CA ILE A 645 26.30 18.53 -4.78
C ILE A 645 26.57 19.91 -4.18
N LYS A 646 27.85 20.27 -4.04
CA LYS A 646 28.32 21.56 -3.51
C LYS A 646 29.51 22.11 -4.29
N THR A 647 29.59 23.44 -4.36
CA THR A 647 30.63 24.21 -5.03
C THR A 647 31.28 25.19 -4.04
N THR A 648 32.47 25.70 -4.37
CA THR A 648 33.22 26.62 -3.50
C THR A 648 32.45 27.91 -3.15
N GLY A 649 31.46 28.31 -3.98
CA GLY A 649 30.63 29.48 -3.73
C GLY A 649 29.44 29.24 -2.79
N ASP A 650 29.15 27.98 -2.43
CA ASP A 650 27.99 27.66 -1.60
C ASP A 650 28.24 28.00 -0.13
N PRO A 651 27.23 28.58 0.56
CA PRO A 651 27.36 28.91 1.98
C PRO A 651 27.55 27.65 2.83
N GLN A 652 28.19 27.82 3.99
CA GLN A 652 28.33 26.73 4.96
C GLN A 652 26.97 26.17 5.35
N ASP A 653 26.84 24.84 5.32
CA ASP A 653 25.67 24.14 5.83
C ASP A 653 25.98 23.60 7.23
N PRO A 654 25.29 24.06 8.29
CA PRO A 654 25.56 23.62 9.65
C PRO A 654 25.29 22.12 9.86
N ARG A 655 24.46 21.49 9.02
CA ARG A 655 24.19 20.04 9.04
C ARG A 655 25.36 19.21 8.51
N CYS A 656 26.26 19.83 7.76
CA CYS A 656 27.37 19.18 7.08
C CYS A 656 28.70 19.92 7.22
N SER A 657 28.91 20.53 8.38
CA SER A 657 30.11 21.32 8.66
C SER A 657 31.41 20.53 8.48
N TYR A 658 31.37 19.22 8.67
CA TYR A 658 32.49 18.30 8.50
C TYR A 658 32.99 18.16 7.05
N LEU A 659 32.16 18.47 6.03
CA LEU A 659 32.58 18.49 4.62
C LEU A 659 32.89 19.90 4.10
N TYR A 660 32.71 20.93 4.92
CA TYR A 660 32.77 22.32 4.47
C TYR A 660 34.21 22.82 4.32
N ASP A 661 35.05 22.66 5.36
CA ASP A 661 36.40 23.23 5.40
C ASP A 661 37.46 22.13 5.27
N SER A 662 38.02 21.98 4.07
CA SER A 662 39.10 21.02 3.77
C SER A 662 40.50 21.62 3.95
N GLY A 663 40.60 22.77 4.63
CA GLY A 663 41.84 23.52 4.81
C GLY A 663 42.18 24.42 3.62
N TYR A 664 43.48 24.54 3.32
CA TYR A 664 44.01 25.45 2.30
C TYR A 664 44.71 24.70 1.17
N ASP A 665 44.78 25.36 0.00
CA ASP A 665 45.55 24.88 -1.14
C ASP A 665 47.06 24.73 -0.84
N SER A 666 47.83 24.22 -1.79
CA SER A 666 49.28 23.99 -1.62
C SER A 666 50.10 25.26 -1.29
N THR A 667 49.51 26.45 -1.48
CA THR A 667 50.14 27.74 -1.15
C THR A 667 49.75 28.25 0.24
N GLY A 668 48.80 27.58 0.92
CA GLY A 668 48.26 28.01 2.20
C GLY A 668 47.39 29.26 2.14
N THR A 669 46.98 29.69 0.94
CA THR A 669 46.38 31.03 0.75
C THR A 669 44.90 30.96 0.37
N ILE A 670 44.46 29.90 -0.31
CA ILE A 670 43.08 29.77 -0.80
C ILE A 670 42.36 28.68 0.00
N PRO A 671 41.29 29.01 0.76
CA PRO A 671 40.45 28.00 1.42
C PRO A 671 39.80 27.06 0.40
N MET A 672 39.79 25.77 0.70
CA MET A 672 39.23 24.72 -0.16
C MET A 672 37.84 24.32 0.32
N TYR A 673 36.88 25.24 0.22
CA TYR A 673 35.52 24.96 0.67
C TYR A 673 34.83 23.88 -0.18
N TRP A 674 34.16 22.95 0.49
CA TRP A 674 33.44 21.81 -0.08
C TRP A 674 34.29 20.82 -0.88
N ALA A 675 35.63 20.88 -0.79
CA ALA A 675 36.51 19.99 -1.54
C ALA A 675 36.40 18.52 -1.07
N ASP A 676 36.11 18.29 0.21
CA ASP A 676 35.82 16.94 0.72
C ASP A 676 34.50 16.38 0.19
N ALA A 677 33.44 17.20 0.09
CA ALA A 677 32.17 16.77 -0.54
C ALA A 677 32.37 16.40 -2.01
N GLN A 678 33.16 17.18 -2.75
CA GLN A 678 33.50 16.87 -4.15
C GLN A 678 34.31 15.59 -4.28
N ALA A 679 35.29 15.37 -3.38
CA ALA A 679 36.09 14.14 -3.36
C ALA A 679 35.26 12.91 -2.99
N ALA A 680 34.31 13.04 -2.06
CA ALA A 680 33.42 11.96 -1.68
C ALA A 680 32.55 11.51 -2.87
N ARG A 681 31.99 12.46 -3.62
CA ARG A 681 31.25 12.15 -4.86
C ARG A 681 32.14 11.54 -5.93
N ASP A 682 33.35 12.07 -6.13
CA ASP A 682 34.33 11.55 -7.09
C ASP A 682 34.72 10.09 -6.82
N VAL A 683 34.92 9.70 -5.56
CA VAL A 683 35.24 8.31 -5.19
C VAL A 683 34.06 7.38 -5.46
N VAL A 684 32.83 7.77 -5.10
CA VAL A 684 31.62 6.96 -5.39
C VAL A 684 31.44 6.80 -6.90
N THR A 685 31.51 7.90 -7.67
CA THR A 685 31.40 7.83 -9.15
C THR A 685 32.44 6.90 -9.75
N LYS A 686 33.71 6.99 -9.34
CA LYS A 686 34.78 6.11 -9.85
C LYS A 686 34.60 4.65 -9.45
N LEU A 687 34.06 4.40 -8.25
CA LEU A 687 33.76 3.05 -7.79
C LEU A 687 32.64 2.45 -8.63
N ASP A 688 31.53 3.17 -8.80
CA ASP A 688 30.37 2.71 -9.56
C ASP A 688 30.72 2.50 -11.05
N ASP A 689 31.44 3.45 -11.66
CA ASP A 689 31.97 3.32 -13.02
C ASP A 689 32.83 2.05 -13.15
N LYS A 690 33.64 1.74 -12.12
CA LYS A 690 34.47 0.53 -12.14
C LYS A 690 33.65 -0.75 -11.99
N ILE A 691 32.62 -0.74 -11.15
CA ILE A 691 31.69 -1.85 -11.01
C ILE A 691 31.00 -2.12 -12.35
N ALA A 692 30.50 -1.08 -13.01
CA ALA A 692 29.87 -1.17 -14.34
C ALA A 692 30.83 -1.75 -15.39
N ASP A 693 32.05 -1.20 -15.48
CA ASP A 693 33.10 -1.68 -16.40
C ASP A 693 33.40 -3.18 -16.22
N VAL A 694 33.49 -3.64 -14.97
CA VAL A 694 33.79 -5.05 -14.66
C VAL A 694 32.59 -5.94 -14.98
N VAL A 695 31.37 -5.50 -14.69
CA VAL A 695 30.16 -6.23 -15.11
C VAL A 695 30.15 -6.42 -16.63
N ASP A 696 30.40 -5.36 -17.39
CA ASP A 696 30.46 -5.46 -18.86
C ASP A 696 31.62 -6.33 -19.35
N THR A 697 32.77 -6.30 -18.67
CA THR A 697 33.90 -7.19 -18.95
C THR A 697 33.49 -8.66 -18.77
N VAL A 698 32.84 -9.00 -17.64
CA VAL A 698 32.39 -10.37 -17.35
C VAL A 698 31.30 -10.82 -18.34
N ARG A 699 30.35 -9.93 -18.67
CA ARG A 699 29.32 -10.20 -19.69
C ARG A 699 29.94 -10.47 -21.07
N GLY A 700 31.07 -9.85 -21.38
CA GLY A 700 31.83 -10.05 -22.62
C GLY A 700 32.52 -11.42 -22.75
N ILE A 701 32.64 -12.20 -21.66
CA ILE A 701 33.33 -13.50 -21.67
C ILE A 701 32.53 -14.53 -22.49
N ASN A 702 31.21 -14.61 -22.30
CA ASN A 702 30.35 -15.53 -23.04
C ASN A 702 28.88 -15.09 -23.03
N THR A 703 28.08 -15.66 -23.92
CA THR A 703 26.66 -15.30 -24.10
C THR A 703 25.77 -15.67 -22.92
N ASP A 704 26.13 -16.67 -22.13
CA ASP A 704 25.37 -17.06 -20.94
C ASP A 704 25.52 -16.02 -19.82
N TYR A 705 26.76 -15.57 -19.56
CA TYR A 705 27.03 -14.48 -18.60
C TYR A 705 26.36 -13.18 -19.04
N SER A 706 26.41 -12.84 -20.33
CA SER A 706 25.75 -11.65 -20.88
C SER A 706 24.23 -11.62 -20.65
N GLN A 707 23.58 -12.78 -20.51
CA GLN A 707 22.14 -12.91 -20.29
C GLN A 707 21.75 -12.93 -18.81
N ARG A 708 22.70 -13.19 -17.91
CA ARG A 708 22.44 -13.46 -16.50
C ARG A 708 23.00 -12.41 -15.56
N LEU A 709 24.08 -11.71 -15.94
CA LEU A 709 24.70 -10.68 -15.11
C LEU A 709 24.20 -9.30 -15.53
N HIS A 710 23.63 -8.56 -14.59
CA HIS A 710 23.01 -7.26 -14.77
C HIS A 710 23.65 -6.23 -13.87
N TYR A 711 24.08 -5.11 -14.44
CA TYR A 711 24.44 -3.93 -13.68
C TYR A 711 23.19 -3.11 -13.39
N VAL A 712 23.05 -2.62 -12.16
CA VAL A 712 21.91 -1.82 -11.72
C VAL A 712 22.45 -0.58 -11.04
N SER A 713 22.33 0.58 -11.69
CA SER A 713 22.74 1.83 -11.06
C SER A 713 21.63 2.43 -10.20
N VAL A 714 22.00 2.86 -9.01
CA VAL A 714 21.15 3.57 -8.05
C VAL A 714 21.33 5.08 -8.15
N ASN A 715 22.13 5.56 -9.10
CA ASN A 715 22.41 6.98 -9.34
C ASN A 715 21.93 7.47 -10.72
N GLU A 716 21.11 6.68 -11.43
CA GLU A 716 20.55 7.11 -12.72
C GLU A 716 19.64 8.34 -12.56
N ASN A 717 19.43 9.07 -13.66
CA ASN A 717 18.58 10.26 -13.65
C ASN A 717 17.14 9.92 -13.25
N GLY A 718 16.64 10.55 -12.17
CA GLY A 718 15.34 10.22 -11.59
C GLY A 718 15.43 9.12 -10.53
N SER A 719 16.64 8.82 -10.04
CA SER A 719 16.85 7.93 -8.91
C SER A 719 16.11 8.45 -7.68
N PRO A 720 15.48 7.56 -6.88
CA PRO A 720 14.95 7.92 -5.57
C PRO A 720 15.99 8.52 -4.61
N PHE A 721 17.30 8.34 -4.85
CA PHE A 721 18.36 8.96 -4.04
C PHE A 721 18.62 10.44 -4.39
N ASP A 722 18.06 10.94 -5.50
CA ASP A 722 18.27 12.32 -5.96
C ASP A 722 17.76 13.33 -4.93
N GLY A 723 18.67 14.11 -4.35
CA GLY A 723 18.35 15.13 -3.34
C GLY A 723 18.32 14.63 -1.89
N HIS A 724 18.54 13.34 -1.64
CA HIS A 724 18.37 12.69 -0.34
C HIS A 724 19.68 12.35 0.39
N THR A 725 20.71 13.20 0.25
CA THR A 725 22.08 13.02 0.79
C THR A 725 22.21 13.28 2.31
N VAL A 726 23.39 13.02 2.92
CA VAL A 726 23.66 13.22 4.37
C VAL A 726 23.65 14.68 4.86
N CYS A 727 23.44 15.65 3.97
CA CYS A 727 23.34 17.07 4.31
C CYS A 727 21.92 17.63 4.09
N ALA A 728 20.95 16.76 3.84
CA ALA A 728 19.53 17.10 3.77
C ALA A 728 18.93 17.30 5.18
N ASP A 729 17.68 17.74 5.27
CA ASP A 729 16.99 17.74 6.56
C ASP A 729 16.88 16.30 7.10
N PRO A 730 16.88 16.06 8.43
CA PRO A 730 16.84 14.70 8.97
C PRO A 730 15.65 13.86 8.47
N GLU A 731 14.52 14.50 8.17
CA GLU A 731 13.32 13.86 7.62
C GLU A 731 13.36 13.66 6.09
N SER A 732 14.40 14.19 5.40
CA SER A 732 14.61 14.06 3.97
C SER A 732 15.92 13.38 3.59
N SER A 733 16.81 13.05 4.52
CA SER A 733 17.99 12.24 4.20
C SER A 733 17.63 10.76 4.09
N TYR A 734 18.22 10.07 3.11
CA TYR A 734 18.12 8.61 2.96
C TYR A 734 19.29 7.90 3.63
N PHE A 735 20.10 8.63 4.39
CA PHE A 735 21.28 8.11 5.06
C PHE A 735 21.25 8.44 6.55
N HIS A 736 21.98 7.65 7.32
CA HIS A 736 22.28 8.00 8.70
C HIS A 736 23.33 9.12 8.75
N ASN A 737 22.93 10.27 9.30
CA ASN A 737 23.80 11.43 9.43
C ASN A 737 24.80 11.28 10.59
N LEU A 738 25.88 12.07 10.57
CA LEU A 738 26.91 12.05 11.64
C LEU A 738 26.40 12.47 13.03
N ASP A 739 25.29 13.20 13.12
CA ASP A 739 24.65 13.55 14.40
C ASP A 739 23.77 12.41 14.95
N GLN A 740 23.40 11.45 14.11
CA GLN A 740 22.71 10.21 14.48
C GLN A 740 23.67 9.12 15.00
N TRP A 741 24.94 9.48 15.16
CA TRP A 741 26.06 8.66 15.65
C TRP A 741 25.95 8.19 17.11
N ALA A 742 25.08 8.78 17.93
CA ALA A 742 25.05 8.54 19.39
C ALA A 742 24.70 7.09 19.76
N GLY A 743 25.73 6.25 19.92
CA GLY A 743 25.65 4.85 20.37
C GLY A 743 26.10 3.81 19.33
N HIS A 744 26.11 4.15 18.03
CA HIS A 744 26.32 3.19 16.94
C HIS A 744 27.14 3.78 15.76
N PRO A 745 28.48 3.93 15.90
CA PRO A 745 29.37 4.45 14.85
C PRO A 745 29.31 3.73 13.50
N ALA A 746 28.94 2.46 13.49
CA ALA A 746 28.88 1.68 12.26
C ALA A 746 27.76 2.13 11.31
N TYR A 747 26.73 2.81 11.82
CA TYR A 747 25.53 3.16 11.05
C TYR A 747 25.75 4.36 10.13
N THR A 748 26.71 5.23 10.45
CA THR A 748 26.93 6.49 9.75
C THR A 748 27.19 6.26 8.25
N LEU A 749 26.60 7.12 7.41
CA LEU A 749 26.71 7.10 5.93
C LEU A 749 26.01 5.91 5.25
N HIS A 750 25.47 4.96 6.02
CA HIS A 750 24.67 3.87 5.47
C HIS A 750 23.24 4.34 5.17
N PRO A 751 22.56 3.69 4.20
CA PRO A 751 21.16 3.99 3.92
C PRO A 751 20.29 3.71 5.16
N ASN A 752 19.44 4.66 5.53
CA ASN A 752 18.41 4.45 6.54
C ASN A 752 17.20 3.70 5.95
N GLU A 753 16.09 3.58 6.68
CA GLU A 753 14.88 2.90 6.18
C GLU A 753 14.40 3.41 4.81
N TYR A 754 14.47 4.72 4.57
CA TYR A 754 14.09 5.31 3.28
C TYR A 754 15.08 4.95 2.17
N GLY A 755 16.39 4.96 2.48
CA GLY A 755 17.42 4.54 1.54
C GLY A 755 17.37 3.05 1.20
N GLN A 756 17.05 2.19 2.17
CA GLN A 756 16.83 0.76 1.93
C GLN A 756 15.58 0.52 1.06
N GLN A 757 14.51 1.29 1.27
CA GLN A 757 13.33 1.26 0.39
C GLN A 757 13.68 1.73 -1.03
N ALA A 758 14.47 2.79 -1.19
CA ALA A 758 14.94 3.28 -2.48
C ALA A 758 15.73 2.21 -3.25
N TYR A 759 16.69 1.56 -2.59
CA TYR A 759 17.41 0.41 -3.14
C TYR A 759 16.45 -0.71 -3.59
N ALA A 760 15.44 -1.02 -2.79
CA ALA A 760 14.47 -2.06 -3.10
C ALA A 760 13.63 -1.73 -4.34
N ASP A 761 13.20 -0.47 -4.47
CA ASP A 761 12.42 0.00 -5.61
C ASP A 761 13.24 -0.07 -6.90
N ILE A 762 14.52 0.34 -6.86
CA ILE A 762 15.45 0.25 -7.99
C ILE A 762 15.71 -1.22 -8.38
N ALA A 763 16.01 -2.08 -7.39
CA ALA A 763 16.24 -3.51 -7.63
C ALA A 763 15.01 -4.18 -8.26
N VAL A 764 13.81 -3.87 -7.75
CA VAL A 764 12.55 -4.38 -8.31
C VAL A 764 12.34 -3.90 -9.75
N ALA A 765 12.61 -2.62 -10.03
CA ALA A 765 12.50 -2.09 -11.39
C ALA A 765 13.41 -2.86 -12.36
N ALA A 766 14.68 -3.08 -11.99
CA ALA A 766 15.64 -3.84 -12.79
C ALA A 766 15.20 -5.30 -13.01
N MET A 767 14.58 -5.95 -12.03
CA MET A 767 14.07 -7.31 -12.16
C MET A 767 12.83 -7.43 -13.06
N LEU A 768 12.12 -6.33 -13.32
CA LEU A 768 10.91 -6.31 -14.16
C LEU A 768 11.22 -5.97 -15.63
N THR A 769 12.40 -5.41 -15.89
CA THR A 769 12.90 -5.11 -17.25
C THR A 769 13.90 -6.19 -17.67
N PRO A 770 13.49 -7.17 -18.49
CA PRO A 770 14.35 -8.29 -18.90
C PRO A 770 15.52 -7.89 -19.81
#